data_AF-A0A7S0DGX9-F1
#
_entry.id   AF-A0A7S0DGX9-F1
#
_cell.length_a   1.000
_cell.length_b   1.000
_cell.length_c   1.000
_cell.angle_alpha   90.00
_cell.angle_beta   90.00
_cell.angle_gamma   90.00
#
_symmetry.space_group_name_H-M   'P 1'
#
loop_
_entity.id
_entity.type
_entity.pdbx_description
1 polymer ?
#
loop_
_entity_poly.entity_id
_entity_poly.type
_entity_poly.pdbx_seq_one_letter_code
_entity_poly.pdbx_strand_id
1 'polypeptide(L)'
;GRRLSLVCGCIFVMMGLGEFVRVGRSVLAGSITRNQCRRIVHYTRENMARRLSDPRGTPSRPSGPSLGFKPRCGSLRALPGLYESMWVGSSDVAKERSKSRSTRGLFSRGGLNAGFYSGEVKTTGEGGQDFRPAQVRMFSKRRRRSYMYKGDPDDVLVVADIDDKDIMDTTNSNTTSPTDLNSQQHANKIFPKPLVKQKVVVEIEDLAFGGKGIARVATSLGLFVLFIPNTIPGQIVKARVTKSKKDYGECKVLEVIRRSVNETDIPFQPIPGAPYARLPIQVQEKYKLNLTLDLFQRMGRISGAQLLFDSYISAPNPWNYRNKVEYSFSRDVYHPETRENIVGFGLGYKRRGSFWLVENVVKDTGIFDASFENKMPEIRTLLEKSGLPAYYNKLNSGFFRNLVVRKSFVDDKLLINLVTTSENCTQFDQQHFKVGLLDILGEKRVGGILHTVNDDIGDSVVSPRNGSTTLLHGSDTIRENILGLDFQISSKSFFQTNPLSAIELYTKALNYVMDNQQTLKPGSILMDLFCGTGTIAQLLAKTFPKAKVIGVEIVKEAVMDAKLNAQKNGLKNVEFFDQDVGKFLSMNRNGSANGSDIHTLVLDPPRGGIAPKALKRVIGLGASQIVYVSCNPASQVRDAMVLEEAGYSLHKFSLVDQFPHTSHIETVALFRKRQPATSGSEANLLDLDRNPDILDLPDIDDRRF
;
A
#
# COMPACT_ATOMS: atom_id res chain seq x y z
N GLY A 1 3.89 -48.62 9.30
CA GLY A 1 3.11 -47.37 9.17
C GLY A 1 3.94 -46.10 9.02
N ARG A 2 5.08 -45.92 9.71
CA ARG A 2 5.85 -44.64 9.70
C ARG A 2 7.26 -44.71 9.07
N ARG A 3 7.53 -45.67 8.19
CA ARG A 3 8.78 -45.73 7.40
C ARG A 3 8.57 -45.80 5.88
N LEU A 4 7.35 -45.57 5.39
CA LEU A 4 7.04 -45.52 3.96
C LEU A 4 6.84 -44.09 3.41
N SER A 5 6.77 -43.05 4.25
CA SER A 5 6.56 -41.67 3.80
C SER A 5 7.84 -40.95 3.35
N LEU A 6 9.03 -41.45 3.70
CA LEU A 6 10.29 -40.81 3.31
C LEU A 6 10.85 -41.28 1.96
N VAL A 7 10.36 -42.39 1.38
CA VAL A 7 10.85 -42.90 0.09
C VAL A 7 9.98 -42.41 -1.09
N CYS A 8 8.75 -41.95 -0.84
CA CYS A 8 7.92 -41.32 -1.88
C CYS A 8 8.29 -39.84 -2.15
N GLY A 9 8.99 -39.17 -1.24
CA GLY A 9 9.35 -37.76 -1.40
C GLY A 9 10.47 -37.50 -2.42
N CYS A 10 11.36 -38.46 -2.66
CA CYS A 10 12.52 -38.27 -3.54
C CYS A 10 12.28 -38.71 -5.00
N ILE A 11 11.14 -39.34 -5.30
CA ILE A 11 10.75 -39.75 -6.68
C ILE A 11 9.86 -38.68 -7.34
N PHE A 12 9.49 -37.62 -6.61
CA PHE A 12 8.52 -36.61 -7.06
C PHE A 12 9.07 -35.56 -8.04
N VAL A 13 10.39 -35.54 -8.30
CA VAL A 13 11.04 -34.44 -9.04
C VAL A 13 11.51 -34.83 -10.46
N MET A 14 11.40 -36.11 -10.88
CA MET A 14 12.13 -36.59 -12.06
C MET A 14 11.34 -37.42 -13.08
N MET A 15 9.99 -37.36 -13.12
CA MET A 15 9.21 -38.07 -14.15
C MET A 15 8.07 -37.22 -14.73
N GLY A 16 8.10 -36.99 -16.05
CA GLY A 16 7.08 -36.26 -16.80
C GLY A 16 5.73 -36.99 -16.86
N LEU A 17 4.67 -36.21 -17.13
CA LEU A 17 3.24 -36.50 -16.99
C LEU A 17 2.66 -37.77 -17.67
N GLY A 18 3.43 -38.53 -18.45
CA GLY A 18 2.93 -39.67 -19.23
C GLY A 18 2.78 -40.99 -18.47
N GLU A 19 3.69 -41.33 -17.55
CA GLU A 19 3.66 -42.63 -16.86
C GLU A 19 2.80 -42.66 -15.59
N PHE A 20 2.41 -41.48 -15.07
CA PHE A 20 1.61 -41.34 -13.86
C PHE A 20 0.18 -41.89 -14.02
N VAL A 21 -0.37 -41.81 -15.23
CA VAL A 21 -1.74 -42.25 -15.55
C VAL A 21 -1.87 -43.78 -15.52
N ARG A 22 -0.78 -44.51 -15.79
CA ARG A 22 -0.81 -45.99 -15.85
C ARG A 22 -0.62 -46.64 -14.49
N VAL A 23 0.16 -46.02 -13.58
CA VAL A 23 0.36 -46.52 -12.20
C VAL A 23 -0.77 -46.07 -11.28
N GLY A 24 -1.30 -44.86 -11.46
CA GLY A 24 -2.42 -44.34 -10.66
C GLY A 24 -3.71 -45.14 -10.81
N ARG A 25 -4.00 -45.68 -12.01
CA ARG A 25 -5.19 -46.51 -12.25
C ARG A 25 -5.12 -47.90 -11.60
N SER A 26 -3.93 -48.47 -11.39
CA SER A 26 -3.79 -49.80 -10.77
C SER A 26 -3.76 -49.76 -9.24
N VAL A 27 -3.41 -48.61 -8.64
CA VAL A 27 -3.44 -48.42 -7.17
C VAL A 27 -4.86 -48.16 -6.66
N LEU A 28 -5.72 -47.56 -7.48
CA LEU A 28 -7.14 -47.31 -7.15
C LEU A 28 -8.04 -48.56 -7.22
N ALA A 29 -7.55 -49.69 -7.74
CA ALA A 29 -8.32 -50.94 -7.87
C ALA A 29 -7.95 -52.04 -6.83
N GLY A 30 -7.09 -51.75 -5.85
CA GLY A 30 -6.96 -52.60 -4.65
C GLY A 30 -6.30 -53.98 -4.84
N SER A 31 -5.51 -54.23 -5.88
CA SER A 31 -4.84 -55.53 -6.07
C SER A 31 -3.39 -55.41 -6.55
N ILE A 32 -2.46 -55.06 -5.64
CA ILE A 32 -1.02 -55.26 -5.86
C ILE A 32 -0.42 -55.93 -4.64
N THR A 33 0.10 -57.15 -4.81
CA THR A 33 0.73 -57.91 -3.73
C THR A 33 2.18 -57.45 -3.50
N ARG A 34 2.72 -57.66 -2.29
CA ARG A 34 4.10 -57.29 -1.89
C ARG A 34 5.18 -57.75 -2.89
N ASN A 35 4.95 -58.87 -3.57
CA ASN A 35 5.89 -59.41 -4.57
C ASN A 35 5.86 -58.63 -5.90
N GLN A 36 4.75 -58.00 -6.27
CA GLN A 36 4.68 -57.12 -7.44
C GLN A 36 5.38 -55.78 -7.20
N CYS A 37 5.26 -55.20 -5.99
CA CYS A 37 6.04 -54.00 -5.63
C CYS A 37 7.56 -54.27 -5.64
N ARG A 38 8.01 -55.44 -5.18
CA ARG A 38 9.43 -55.82 -5.25
C ARG A 38 9.93 -55.93 -6.69
N ARG A 39 9.14 -56.49 -7.62
CA ARG A 39 9.47 -56.56 -9.05
C ARG A 39 9.58 -55.17 -9.70
N ILE A 40 8.69 -54.24 -9.38
CA ILE A 40 8.72 -52.86 -9.91
C ILE A 40 9.98 -52.13 -9.43
N VAL A 41 10.33 -52.27 -8.14
CA VAL A 41 11.54 -51.67 -7.57
C VAL A 41 12.81 -52.29 -8.15
N HIS A 42 12.84 -53.61 -8.40
CA HIS A 42 13.97 -54.26 -9.05
C HIS A 42 14.14 -53.79 -10.50
N TYR A 43 13.04 -53.69 -11.26
CA TYR A 43 13.02 -53.23 -12.64
C TYR A 43 13.47 -51.76 -12.80
N THR A 44 13.13 -50.88 -11.84
CA THR A 44 13.62 -49.49 -11.84
C THR A 44 15.10 -49.39 -11.46
N ARG A 45 15.57 -50.25 -10.54
CA ARG A 45 16.99 -50.31 -10.15
C ARG A 45 17.88 -50.81 -11.29
N GLU A 46 17.46 -51.86 -12.00
CA GLU A 46 18.21 -52.41 -13.14
C GLU A 46 18.24 -51.45 -14.34
N ASN A 47 17.15 -50.73 -14.61
CA ASN A 47 17.12 -49.73 -15.67
C ASN A 47 17.90 -48.45 -15.33
N MET A 48 17.98 -48.05 -14.05
CA MET A 48 18.89 -46.98 -13.61
C MET A 48 20.36 -47.40 -13.74
N ALA A 49 20.69 -48.64 -13.36
CA ALA A 49 22.05 -49.16 -13.47
C ALA A 49 22.53 -49.26 -14.94
N ARG A 50 21.63 -49.61 -15.87
CA ARG A 50 21.91 -49.59 -17.32
C ARG A 50 22.03 -48.18 -17.91
N ARG A 51 21.30 -47.19 -17.40
CA ARG A 51 21.41 -45.78 -17.85
C ARG A 51 22.64 -45.04 -17.31
N LEU A 52 23.21 -45.50 -16.19
CA LEU A 52 24.42 -44.93 -15.60
C LEU A 52 25.71 -45.58 -16.11
N SER A 53 25.63 -46.59 -16.98
CA SER A 53 26.78 -47.36 -17.50
C SER A 53 27.03 -47.22 -19.01
N ASP A 54 26.32 -46.33 -19.71
CA ASP A 54 26.53 -46.09 -21.15
C ASP A 54 26.77 -44.60 -21.45
N PRO A 55 28.01 -44.16 -21.73
CA PRO A 55 28.27 -42.81 -22.20
C PRO A 55 28.57 -42.82 -23.70
N ARG A 56 27.59 -43.04 -24.58
CA ARG A 56 27.73 -42.76 -26.03
C ARG A 56 26.38 -42.54 -26.72
N GLY A 57 26.24 -41.39 -27.40
CA GLY A 57 25.37 -41.29 -28.57
C GLY A 57 24.60 -39.99 -28.77
N THR A 58 25.27 -38.92 -29.21
CA THR A 58 24.67 -37.98 -30.17
C THR A 58 25.28 -38.23 -31.55
N PRO A 59 24.54 -38.20 -32.67
CA PRO A 59 25.12 -38.32 -34.00
C PRO A 59 25.61 -36.97 -34.54
N SER A 60 26.91 -36.91 -34.89
CA SER A 60 27.58 -36.42 -36.13
C SER A 60 26.94 -35.25 -36.94
N ARG A 61 27.65 -34.25 -37.53
CA ARG A 61 29.06 -33.94 -37.96
C ARG A 61 29.02 -32.56 -38.72
N PRO A 62 30.11 -31.95 -39.28
CA PRO A 62 31.46 -31.61 -38.77
C PRO A 62 32.04 -30.23 -39.24
N SER A 63 33.17 -29.79 -38.63
CA SER A 63 34.40 -29.14 -39.20
C SER A 63 34.95 -28.08 -38.22
N GLY A 64 36.04 -28.26 -37.45
CA GLY A 64 37.46 -28.41 -37.81
C GLY A 64 38.33 -28.07 -36.56
N PRO A 65 39.64 -28.41 -36.47
CA PRO A 65 40.32 -28.65 -35.20
C PRO A 65 41.39 -27.62 -34.79
N SER A 66 41.72 -27.53 -33.50
CA SER A 66 43.11 -27.63 -32.99
C SER A 66 43.25 -27.46 -31.46
N LEU A 67 43.99 -28.42 -30.87
CA LEU A 67 45.03 -28.32 -29.81
C LEU A 67 44.69 -27.55 -28.50
N GLY A 68 44.96 -28.03 -27.28
CA GLY A 68 45.72 -29.17 -26.78
C GLY A 68 45.98 -28.99 -25.26
N PHE A 69 46.35 -30.09 -24.61
CA PHE A 69 47.00 -30.22 -23.30
C PHE A 69 46.20 -30.15 -21.97
N LYS A 70 46.35 -31.27 -21.26
CA LYS A 70 46.09 -31.65 -19.85
C LYS A 70 47.51 -31.89 -19.21
N PRO A 71 47.70 -32.40 -17.97
CA PRO A 71 46.89 -32.39 -16.74
C PRO A 71 47.73 -32.22 -15.43
N ARG A 72 47.08 -32.43 -14.27
CA ARG A 72 47.52 -33.08 -13.00
C ARG A 72 47.65 -32.13 -11.79
N CYS A 73 47.53 -32.55 -10.53
CA CYS A 73 46.78 -33.57 -9.76
C CYS A 73 47.32 -33.49 -8.30
N GLY A 74 46.49 -33.78 -7.28
CA GLY A 74 46.90 -34.14 -5.90
C GLY A 74 46.48 -33.11 -4.82
N SER A 75 45.50 -33.34 -3.93
CA SER A 75 45.41 -34.26 -2.76
C SER A 75 46.42 -33.90 -1.66
N LEU A 76 46.11 -33.60 -0.37
CA LEU A 76 45.33 -34.33 0.66
C LEU A 76 45.26 -33.50 1.97
N ARG A 77 44.17 -33.67 2.78
CA ARG A 77 44.00 -33.77 4.28
C ARG A 77 44.88 -32.93 5.23
N ALA A 78 44.54 -32.50 6.47
CA ALA A 78 43.39 -32.55 7.40
C ALA A 78 43.67 -31.57 8.60
N LEU A 79 42.63 -31.28 9.40
CA LEU A 79 42.44 -30.44 10.63
C LEU A 79 43.28 -30.88 11.90
N PRO A 80 43.12 -30.36 13.16
CA PRO A 80 42.69 -29.06 13.78
C PRO A 80 43.48 -28.60 15.09
N GLY A 81 43.11 -27.46 15.73
CA GLY A 81 43.27 -27.13 17.19
C GLY A 81 43.91 -25.74 17.52
N LEU A 82 43.21 -24.72 18.06
CA LEU A 82 42.85 -24.35 19.47
C LEU A 82 44.03 -24.11 20.46
N TYR A 83 44.25 -22.85 20.91
CA TYR A 83 44.25 -22.38 22.32
C TYR A 83 44.61 -20.87 22.49
N GLU A 84 44.20 -20.33 23.64
CA GLU A 84 44.06 -18.96 24.17
C GLU A 84 45.34 -18.13 24.45
N SER A 85 45.19 -16.81 24.67
CA SER A 85 45.62 -16.13 25.92
C SER A 85 45.21 -14.64 25.98
N MET A 86 44.85 -14.21 27.20
CA MET A 86 44.47 -12.85 27.66
C MET A 86 45.61 -12.19 28.47
N TRP A 87 45.41 -10.89 28.79
CA TRP A 87 46.01 -10.01 29.83
C TRP A 87 47.04 -8.97 29.34
N VAL A 88 47.16 -7.71 29.80
CA VAL A 88 46.39 -6.69 30.58
C VAL A 88 47.27 -5.41 30.66
N GLY A 89 46.69 -4.22 30.89
CA GLY A 89 47.31 -3.05 31.56
C GLY A 89 47.44 -1.77 30.70
N SER A 90 46.65 -0.69 30.92
CA SER A 90 46.82 0.42 31.89
C SER A 90 48.12 1.21 31.65
N SER A 91 48.24 2.56 31.63
CA SER A 91 47.40 3.73 31.91
C SER A 91 48.24 4.99 31.51
N ASP A 92 47.61 6.17 31.45
CA ASP A 92 48.14 7.50 31.84
C ASP A 92 47.93 8.71 30.90
N VAL A 93 47.76 9.83 31.60
CA VAL A 93 47.23 11.15 31.26
C VAL A 93 48.37 12.14 31.04
N ALA A 94 48.25 13.10 30.11
CA ALA A 94 48.82 14.45 30.27
C ALA A 94 48.14 15.50 29.38
N LYS A 95 47.77 16.63 30.00
CA LYS A 95 47.37 17.90 29.38
C LYS A 95 48.61 18.71 29.03
N GLU A 96 48.55 19.54 27.98
CA GLU A 96 49.20 20.86 28.01
C GLU A 96 48.55 21.88 27.06
N ARG A 97 48.55 23.13 27.50
CA ARG A 97 48.02 24.35 26.85
C ARG A 97 49.17 25.36 26.84
N SER A 98 49.39 26.08 25.74
CA SER A 98 50.02 27.42 25.82
C SER A 98 49.68 28.30 24.60
N LYS A 99 49.63 29.61 24.86
CA LYS A 99 49.20 30.73 24.03
C LYS A 99 50.39 31.34 23.27
N SER A 100 50.16 32.09 22.17
CA SER A 100 50.21 33.57 22.16
C SER A 100 50.36 34.20 20.75
N ARG A 101 49.66 35.36 20.58
CA ARG A 101 50.02 36.64 19.88
C ARG A 101 50.70 36.62 18.50
N SER A 102 50.57 37.60 17.60
CA SER A 102 49.77 38.81 17.35
C SER A 102 50.40 39.48 16.12
N THR A 103 49.65 40.08 15.20
CA THR A 103 50.03 41.34 14.51
C THR A 103 48.86 41.94 13.73
N ARG A 104 48.73 43.27 13.82
CA ARG A 104 47.80 44.16 13.11
C ARG A 104 48.38 44.58 11.76
N GLY A 105 47.52 44.99 10.82
CA GLY A 105 47.86 45.84 9.67
C GLY A 105 46.60 46.42 9.02
N LEU A 106 46.47 47.74 9.02
CA LEU A 106 45.39 48.59 8.47
C LEU A 106 45.62 48.92 6.97
N PHE A 107 44.68 49.70 6.41
CA PHE A 107 44.64 50.47 5.13
C PHE A 107 43.82 49.79 4.00
N SER A 108 42.97 50.45 3.19
CA SER A 108 42.38 51.81 3.17
C SER A 108 41.35 51.92 2.02
N ARG A 109 40.55 52.99 2.07
CA ARG A 109 39.47 53.45 1.17
C ARG A 109 39.82 53.65 -0.33
N GLY A 110 38.77 53.68 -1.14
CA GLY A 110 38.60 54.41 -2.43
C GLY A 110 37.62 53.65 -3.33
N GLY A 111 36.56 54.19 -3.96
CA GLY A 111 36.15 55.56 -4.24
C GLY A 111 35.74 55.67 -5.72
N LEU A 112 34.45 56.00 -5.96
CA LEU A 112 33.89 56.79 -7.07
C LEU A 112 33.53 56.20 -8.47
N ASN A 113 32.40 56.76 -8.94
CA ASN A 113 31.93 57.06 -10.31
C ASN A 113 30.90 56.15 -11.02
N ALA A 114 29.62 56.46 -10.75
CA ALA A 114 28.66 57.16 -11.62
C ALA A 114 28.74 57.05 -13.17
N GLY A 115 27.57 56.80 -13.77
CA GLY A 115 27.27 57.04 -15.19
C GLY A 115 25.79 56.78 -15.52
N PHE A 116 24.97 57.83 -15.47
CA PHE A 116 23.61 57.90 -16.01
C PHE A 116 23.61 57.86 -17.54
N TYR A 117 22.57 57.32 -18.19
CA TYR A 117 21.68 58.08 -19.10
C TYR A 117 20.43 57.27 -19.50
N SER A 118 19.33 58.00 -19.49
CA SER A 118 17.94 57.66 -19.81
C SER A 118 17.62 57.71 -21.31
N GLY A 119 16.53 57.06 -21.72
CA GLY A 119 15.87 57.35 -23.01
C GLY A 119 14.62 56.49 -23.26
N GLU A 120 13.45 56.99 -22.85
CA GLU A 120 12.14 56.62 -23.41
C GLU A 120 11.85 57.46 -24.67
N VAL A 121 11.24 56.87 -25.72
CA VAL A 121 10.22 57.53 -26.57
C VAL A 121 9.27 56.46 -27.16
N LYS A 122 7.96 56.74 -27.07
CA LYS A 122 6.79 56.04 -27.66
C LYS A 122 6.63 56.33 -29.16
N THR A 123 5.99 55.45 -29.94
CA THR A 123 4.62 55.62 -30.51
C THR A 123 4.33 54.76 -31.77
N THR A 124 3.08 54.23 -31.79
CA THR A 124 2.13 54.03 -32.92
C THR A 124 2.37 53.04 -34.06
N GLY A 125 1.30 52.33 -34.44
CA GLY A 125 1.01 52.01 -35.85
C GLY A 125 0.36 50.65 -36.12
N GLU A 126 -0.82 50.67 -36.72
CA GLU A 126 -1.71 49.58 -37.13
C GLU A 126 -1.20 48.68 -38.28
N GLY A 127 -1.90 47.56 -38.54
CA GLY A 127 -2.06 47.02 -39.90
C GLY A 127 -1.67 45.55 -40.07
N GLY A 128 -2.67 44.68 -40.29
CA GLY A 128 -2.48 43.27 -40.64
C GLY A 128 -2.15 43.04 -42.12
N GLN A 129 -1.65 41.83 -42.42
CA GLN A 129 -2.09 41.01 -43.57
C GLN A 129 -1.37 39.66 -43.59
N ASP A 130 -2.15 38.64 -43.94
CA ASP A 130 -1.78 37.26 -44.27
C ASP A 130 -0.66 37.15 -45.32
N PHE A 131 0.29 36.24 -45.13
CA PHE A 131 0.95 35.51 -46.23
C PHE A 131 1.60 34.20 -45.74
N ARG A 132 1.05 33.06 -46.17
CA ARG A 132 1.75 31.80 -46.50
C ARG A 132 1.18 31.35 -47.86
N PRO A 133 1.84 30.49 -48.68
CA PRO A 133 2.96 29.60 -48.36
C PRO A 133 4.08 29.53 -49.42
N ALA A 134 5.23 28.96 -49.07
CA ALA A 134 6.15 28.38 -50.04
C ALA A 134 6.51 26.94 -49.65
N GLN A 135 6.15 26.03 -50.55
CA GLN A 135 6.51 24.62 -50.56
C GLN A 135 8.01 24.47 -50.86
N VAL A 136 8.71 23.61 -50.10
CA VAL A 136 9.93 22.95 -50.60
C VAL A 136 9.78 21.45 -50.38
N ARG A 137 9.62 20.74 -51.51
CA ARG A 137 9.81 19.29 -51.62
C ARG A 137 11.31 19.00 -51.63
N MET A 138 11.77 18.10 -50.77
CA MET A 138 12.87 17.20 -51.12
C MET A 138 12.54 15.78 -50.71
N PHE A 139 12.62 14.90 -51.71
CA PHE A 139 12.57 13.46 -51.60
C PHE A 139 13.91 12.92 -51.07
N SER A 140 13.89 12.01 -50.10
CA SER A 140 14.84 10.89 -50.08
C SER A 140 14.13 9.61 -49.66
N LYS A 141 14.32 8.56 -50.47
CA LYS A 141 13.61 7.28 -50.43
C LYS A 141 14.20 6.35 -49.37
N ARG A 142 13.30 5.79 -48.56
CA ARG A 142 13.19 4.39 -48.09
C ARG A 142 14.40 3.69 -47.43
N ARG A 143 14.17 3.24 -46.19
CA ARG A 143 14.04 1.81 -45.83
C ARG A 143 13.20 1.68 -44.55
N ARG A 144 11.88 1.47 -44.68
CA ARG A 144 11.02 0.99 -43.58
C ARG A 144 11.13 -0.52 -43.51
N ARG A 145 11.62 -1.05 -42.38
CA ARG A 145 11.39 -2.45 -41.99
C ARG A 145 9.96 -2.53 -41.44
N SER A 146 9.09 -3.19 -42.18
CA SER A 146 7.76 -3.58 -41.74
C SER A 146 7.91 -4.72 -40.74
N TYR A 147 7.52 -4.51 -39.48
CA TYR A 147 7.18 -5.62 -38.59
C TYR A 147 5.67 -5.78 -38.64
N MET A 148 5.21 -6.83 -39.32
CA MET A 148 3.83 -7.32 -39.21
C MET A 148 3.63 -7.81 -37.77
N TYR A 149 2.70 -7.18 -37.04
CA TYR A 149 2.13 -7.80 -35.85
C TYR A 149 0.86 -8.54 -36.28
N LYS A 150 0.81 -9.86 -36.06
CA LYS A 150 -0.42 -10.64 -36.20
C LYS A 150 -1.36 -10.19 -35.08
N GLY A 151 -2.44 -9.52 -35.45
CA GLY A 151 -3.56 -9.21 -34.56
C GLY A 151 -4.25 -10.49 -34.08
N ASP A 152 -4.82 -10.41 -32.89
CA ASP A 152 -5.64 -11.43 -32.22
C ASP A 152 -6.91 -11.71 -33.06
N PRO A 153 -7.29 -12.96 -33.40
CA PRO A 153 -8.39 -13.23 -34.34
C PRO A 153 -9.82 -13.22 -33.74
N ASP A 154 -10.02 -12.83 -32.47
CA ASP A 154 -11.32 -13.00 -31.81
C ASP A 154 -12.23 -11.74 -31.79
N ASP A 155 -11.94 -10.72 -32.59
CA ASP A 155 -12.88 -9.62 -32.87
C ASP A 155 -13.66 -9.91 -34.17
N VAL A 156 -14.52 -10.93 -34.14
CA VAL A 156 -15.58 -11.09 -35.16
C VAL A 156 -16.77 -10.24 -34.73
N LEU A 157 -16.87 -9.06 -35.34
CA LEU A 157 -18.12 -8.30 -35.44
C LEU A 157 -19.15 -9.16 -36.18
N VAL A 158 -20.18 -9.62 -35.47
CA VAL A 158 -21.44 -9.99 -36.12
C VAL A 158 -22.11 -8.66 -36.48
N VAL A 159 -21.95 -8.25 -37.74
CA VAL A 159 -22.79 -7.24 -38.36
C VAL A 159 -24.13 -7.92 -38.63
N ALA A 160 -25.17 -7.49 -37.93
CA ALA A 160 -26.53 -7.72 -38.36
C ALA A 160 -26.94 -6.48 -39.16
N ASP A 161 -27.16 -6.67 -40.47
CA ASP A 161 -27.76 -5.68 -41.36
C ASP A 161 -29.13 -5.28 -40.81
N ILE A 162 -29.34 -3.98 -40.62
CA ILE A 162 -30.67 -3.38 -40.47
C ILE A 162 -30.79 -2.40 -41.64
N ASP A 163 -31.73 -2.70 -42.54
CA ASP A 163 -32.06 -1.88 -43.71
C ASP A 163 -32.58 -0.49 -43.28
N ASP A 164 -31.91 0.54 -43.76
CA ASP A 164 -32.37 1.94 -43.73
C ASP A 164 -33.40 2.17 -44.85
N LYS A 165 -34.66 1.80 -44.61
CA LYS A 165 -35.83 2.38 -45.29
C LYS A 165 -37.02 2.36 -44.35
N ASP A 166 -37.27 3.48 -43.68
CA ASP A 166 -38.59 4.06 -43.42
C ASP A 166 -38.44 5.26 -42.49
N ILE A 167 -37.96 6.38 -43.06
CA ILE A 167 -38.21 7.71 -42.51
C ILE A 167 -38.77 8.52 -43.67
N MET A 168 -40.10 8.62 -43.71
CA MET A 168 -40.92 9.73 -44.21
C MET A 168 -42.37 9.23 -44.14
N ASP A 169 -43.10 9.59 -43.10
CA ASP A 169 -44.30 10.43 -43.18
C ASP A 169 -45.07 10.43 -41.85
N THR A 170 -45.90 11.46 -41.68
CA THR A 170 -46.93 11.68 -40.65
C THR A 170 -46.51 12.44 -39.38
N THR A 171 -46.74 13.74 -39.49
CA THR A 171 -47.18 14.63 -38.44
C THR A 171 -48.37 14.03 -37.65
N ASN A 172 -48.22 13.83 -36.35
CA ASN A 172 -49.30 14.14 -35.42
C ASN A 172 -48.82 14.31 -33.97
N SER A 173 -49.31 15.40 -33.39
CA SER A 173 -49.18 15.80 -32.00
C SER A 173 -49.75 14.75 -31.04
N ASN A 174 -48.98 14.35 -30.03
CA ASN A 174 -49.46 14.26 -28.65
C ASN A 174 -48.31 14.11 -27.65
N THR A 175 -48.44 14.91 -26.59
CA THR A 175 -47.52 15.10 -25.47
C THR A 175 -47.46 13.89 -24.54
N THR A 176 -46.27 13.31 -24.35
CA THR A 176 -45.91 12.53 -23.15
C THR A 176 -44.40 12.60 -22.91
N SER A 177 -44.01 12.92 -21.68
CA SER A 177 -42.64 13.11 -21.18
C SER A 177 -41.79 11.83 -21.22
N PRO A 178 -40.50 11.88 -21.62
CA PRO A 178 -39.63 10.71 -21.64
C PRO A 178 -38.82 10.59 -20.34
N THR A 179 -39.37 9.95 -19.30
CA THR A 179 -38.60 9.63 -18.08
C THR A 179 -38.66 8.18 -17.58
N ASP A 180 -39.47 7.27 -18.15
CA ASP A 180 -39.66 5.94 -17.55
C ASP A 180 -39.42 4.71 -18.45
N LEU A 181 -38.84 4.87 -19.64
CA LEU A 181 -38.73 3.75 -20.60
C LEU A 181 -37.37 3.02 -20.66
N ASN A 182 -36.31 3.51 -20.00
CA ASN A 182 -34.96 2.92 -20.12
C ASN A 182 -34.45 2.17 -18.88
N SER A 183 -35.13 2.23 -17.74
CA SER A 183 -34.76 1.49 -16.52
C SER A 183 -35.23 0.03 -16.53
N GLN A 184 -36.31 -0.29 -17.26
CA GLN A 184 -36.90 -1.64 -17.27
C GLN A 184 -36.29 -2.59 -18.31
N GLN A 185 -35.66 -2.09 -19.38
CA GLN A 185 -35.09 -2.97 -20.43
C GLN A 185 -33.80 -3.71 -20.05
N HIS A 186 -33.14 -3.34 -18.95
CA HIS A 186 -31.92 -4.02 -18.48
C HIS A 186 -32.15 -5.02 -17.33
N ALA A 187 -33.32 -5.00 -16.68
CA ALA A 187 -33.61 -5.84 -15.52
C ALA A 187 -33.77 -7.34 -15.85
N ASN A 188 -34.09 -7.70 -17.10
CA ASN A 188 -34.38 -9.08 -17.51
C ASN A 188 -33.32 -9.71 -18.42
N LYS A 189 -32.08 -9.20 -18.40
CA LYS A 189 -30.99 -9.85 -19.14
C LYS A 189 -30.41 -11.02 -18.34
N ILE A 190 -30.73 -12.24 -18.76
CA ILE A 190 -30.11 -13.45 -18.21
C ILE A 190 -28.69 -13.56 -18.77
N PHE A 191 -27.68 -13.50 -17.90
CA PHE A 191 -26.29 -13.60 -18.32
C PHE A 191 -25.81 -15.06 -18.37
N PRO A 192 -25.18 -15.50 -19.47
CA PRO A 192 -24.54 -16.81 -19.53
C PRO A 192 -23.26 -16.82 -18.69
N LYS A 193 -23.08 -17.85 -17.86
CA LYS A 193 -21.81 -18.10 -17.13
C LYS A 193 -20.78 -18.78 -18.06
N PRO A 194 -19.48 -18.48 -17.92
CA PRO A 194 -18.88 -17.54 -16.99
C PRO A 194 -19.01 -16.08 -17.45
N LEU A 195 -19.29 -15.18 -16.50
CA LEU A 195 -19.46 -13.74 -16.74
C LEU A 195 -18.15 -12.97 -16.99
N VAL A 196 -17.01 -13.66 -17.04
CA VAL A 196 -15.68 -13.02 -17.09
C VAL A 196 -15.54 -12.12 -18.33
N LYS A 197 -14.96 -10.93 -18.16
CA LYS A 197 -14.81 -9.85 -19.15
C LYS A 197 -16.12 -9.17 -19.58
N GLN A 198 -17.29 -9.70 -19.23
CA GLN A 198 -18.56 -9.07 -19.59
C GLN A 198 -18.73 -7.71 -18.90
N LYS A 199 -19.36 -6.77 -19.61
CA LYS A 199 -19.76 -5.46 -19.10
C LYS A 199 -21.21 -5.55 -18.65
N VAL A 200 -21.48 -5.11 -17.44
CA VAL A 200 -22.81 -5.10 -16.83
C VAL A 200 -23.14 -3.68 -16.39
N VAL A 201 -24.43 -3.33 -16.47
CA VAL A 201 -24.98 -2.11 -15.88
C VAL A 201 -25.89 -2.56 -14.75
N VAL A 202 -25.58 -2.15 -13.53
CA VAL A 202 -26.27 -2.62 -12.33
C VAL A 202 -26.45 -1.48 -11.33
N GLU A 203 -27.52 -1.56 -10.56
CA GLU A 203 -27.71 -0.75 -9.37
C GLU A 203 -26.98 -1.40 -8.18
N ILE A 204 -26.35 -0.57 -7.36
CA ILE A 204 -25.72 -1.02 -6.12
C ILE A 204 -26.78 -1.07 -5.02
N GLU A 205 -27.04 -2.29 -4.54
CA GLU A 205 -28.06 -2.58 -3.53
C GLU A 205 -27.54 -2.33 -2.11
N ASP A 206 -26.29 -2.73 -1.85
CA ASP A 206 -25.71 -2.72 -0.50
C ASP A 206 -24.16 -2.63 -0.54
N LEU A 207 -23.51 -2.67 0.62
CA LEU A 207 -22.06 -2.65 0.80
C LEU A 207 -21.57 -3.89 1.55
N ALA A 208 -20.45 -4.43 1.11
CA ALA A 208 -19.63 -5.37 1.87
C ALA A 208 -18.38 -4.66 2.41
N PHE A 209 -17.83 -5.23 3.50
CA PHE A 209 -16.60 -4.78 4.13
C PHE A 209 -15.46 -4.61 3.10
N GLY A 210 -14.66 -3.55 3.29
CA GLY A 210 -13.61 -3.16 2.36
C GLY A 210 -14.11 -2.37 1.15
N GLY A 211 -15.29 -1.76 1.27
CA GLY A 211 -15.80 -0.79 0.29
C GLY A 211 -16.27 -1.43 -1.02
N LYS A 212 -16.85 -2.62 -0.95
CA LYS A 212 -17.32 -3.34 -2.14
C LYS A 212 -18.84 -3.21 -2.22
N GLY A 213 -19.35 -2.45 -3.19
CA GLY A 213 -20.78 -2.46 -3.48
C GLY A 213 -21.23 -3.85 -3.90
N ILE A 214 -22.45 -4.21 -3.50
CA ILE A 214 -23.10 -5.46 -3.80
C ILE A 214 -24.20 -5.16 -4.82
N ALA A 215 -24.20 -5.92 -5.91
CA ALA A 215 -25.29 -5.94 -6.88
C ALA A 215 -25.61 -7.38 -7.24
N ARG A 216 -26.84 -7.66 -7.66
CA ARG A 216 -27.23 -9.00 -8.13
C ARG A 216 -27.65 -8.95 -9.59
N VAL A 217 -27.28 -9.99 -10.33
CA VAL A 217 -27.72 -10.20 -11.70
C VAL A 217 -28.33 -11.59 -11.86
N ALA A 218 -29.37 -11.70 -12.67
CA ALA A 218 -29.94 -12.99 -13.04
C ALA A 218 -28.99 -13.75 -13.99
N THR A 219 -28.75 -15.01 -13.70
CA THR A 219 -28.01 -15.94 -14.57
C THR A 219 -28.83 -17.19 -14.82
N SER A 220 -28.39 -18.01 -15.78
CA SER A 220 -29.01 -19.33 -16.05
C SER A 220 -29.00 -20.28 -14.84
N LEU A 221 -28.22 -19.98 -13.80
CA LEU A 221 -28.14 -20.76 -12.56
C LEU A 221 -28.76 -20.03 -11.35
N GLY A 222 -29.54 -18.97 -11.58
CA GLY A 222 -30.14 -18.13 -10.53
C GLY A 222 -29.39 -16.81 -10.29
N LEU A 223 -29.70 -16.17 -9.17
CA LEU A 223 -29.11 -14.88 -8.79
C LEU A 223 -27.60 -15.02 -8.52
N PHE A 224 -26.83 -14.11 -9.09
CA PHE A 224 -25.37 -14.10 -8.99
C PHE A 224 -24.90 -12.78 -8.40
N VAL A 225 -24.06 -12.86 -7.36
CA VAL A 225 -23.59 -11.69 -6.61
C VAL A 225 -22.39 -11.06 -7.29
N LEU A 226 -22.39 -9.75 -7.46
CA LEU A 226 -21.26 -8.98 -7.97
C LEU A 226 -20.73 -8.07 -6.87
N PHE A 227 -19.44 -8.21 -6.57
CA PHE A 227 -18.71 -7.27 -5.71
C PHE A 227 -18.03 -6.21 -6.57
N ILE A 228 -18.39 -4.95 -6.34
CA ILE A 228 -18.00 -3.81 -7.16
C ILE A 228 -17.30 -2.77 -6.26
N PRO A 229 -15.96 -2.82 -6.17
CA PRO A 229 -15.19 -1.94 -5.30
C PRO A 229 -15.43 -0.45 -5.58
N ASN A 230 -15.45 0.34 -4.51
CA ASN A 230 -15.56 1.79 -4.51
C ASN A 230 -16.85 2.34 -5.14
N THR A 231 -17.94 1.66 -4.88
CA THR A 231 -19.28 2.13 -5.18
C THR A 231 -20.06 2.22 -3.88
N ILE A 232 -21.20 2.92 -3.90
CA ILE A 232 -22.09 3.10 -2.74
C ILE A 232 -23.54 2.76 -3.13
N PRO A 233 -24.39 2.39 -2.17
CA PRO A 233 -25.78 2.01 -2.42
C PRO A 233 -26.56 3.13 -3.13
N GLY A 234 -27.40 2.75 -4.09
CA GLY A 234 -28.21 3.64 -4.93
C GLY A 234 -27.50 4.16 -6.19
N GLN A 235 -26.21 3.88 -6.38
CA GLN A 235 -25.53 4.19 -7.65
C GLN A 235 -25.93 3.22 -8.75
N ILE A 236 -26.11 3.71 -9.97
CA ILE A 236 -26.10 2.86 -11.18
C ILE A 236 -24.71 2.92 -11.79
N VAL A 237 -24.07 1.77 -11.93
CA VAL A 237 -22.69 1.69 -12.42
C VAL A 237 -22.56 0.75 -13.61
N LYS A 238 -21.70 1.16 -14.55
CA LYS A 238 -21.17 0.27 -15.58
C LYS A 238 -19.92 -0.40 -15.02
N ALA A 239 -19.96 -1.71 -14.87
CA ALA A 239 -18.86 -2.49 -14.31
C ALA A 239 -18.42 -3.58 -15.29
N ARG A 240 -17.15 -3.99 -15.18
CA ARG A 240 -16.60 -5.14 -15.91
C ARG A 240 -16.27 -6.26 -14.94
N VAL A 241 -16.78 -7.44 -15.18
CA VAL A 241 -16.45 -8.62 -14.39
C VAL A 241 -15.01 -9.03 -14.68
N THR A 242 -14.19 -9.01 -13.65
CA THR A 242 -12.76 -9.37 -13.73
C THR A 242 -12.47 -10.79 -13.27
N LYS A 243 -13.26 -11.30 -12.32
CA LYS A 243 -13.22 -12.70 -11.90
C LYS A 243 -14.64 -13.21 -11.74
N SER A 244 -14.87 -14.45 -12.12
CA SER A 244 -16.13 -15.17 -11.88
C SER A 244 -15.80 -16.41 -11.07
N LYS A 245 -16.43 -16.55 -9.90
CA LYS A 245 -16.45 -17.78 -9.10
C LYS A 245 -17.80 -18.47 -9.30
N LYS A 246 -18.03 -19.55 -8.54
CA LYS A 246 -19.27 -20.34 -8.60
C LYS A 246 -20.50 -19.47 -8.32
N ASP A 247 -20.45 -18.71 -7.21
CA ASP A 247 -21.61 -18.02 -6.65
C ASP A 247 -21.48 -16.48 -6.69
N TYR A 248 -20.28 -15.95 -6.99
CA TYR A 248 -20.04 -14.51 -7.04
C TYR A 248 -19.00 -14.09 -8.09
N GLY A 249 -19.02 -12.82 -8.47
CA GLY A 249 -18.04 -12.18 -9.34
C GLY A 249 -17.37 -10.97 -8.70
N GLU A 250 -16.12 -10.69 -9.08
CA GLU A 250 -15.41 -9.46 -8.71
C GLU A 250 -15.31 -8.56 -9.92
N CYS A 251 -15.71 -7.29 -9.76
CA CYS A 251 -15.78 -6.33 -10.84
C CYS A 251 -14.77 -5.19 -10.71
N LYS A 252 -14.55 -4.48 -11.81
CA LYS A 252 -13.97 -3.14 -11.85
C LYS A 252 -15.02 -2.16 -12.35
N VAL A 253 -15.19 -1.04 -11.65
CA VAL A 253 -16.01 0.07 -12.12
C VAL A 253 -15.39 0.64 -13.40
N LEU A 254 -16.19 0.82 -14.43
CA LEU A 254 -15.82 1.56 -15.63
C LEU A 254 -16.36 2.99 -15.56
N GLU A 255 -17.58 3.14 -15.08
CA GLU A 255 -18.30 4.41 -15.04
C GLU A 255 -19.40 4.36 -13.98
N VAL A 256 -19.64 5.48 -13.29
CA VAL A 256 -20.85 5.71 -12.52
C VAL A 256 -21.82 6.44 -13.44
N ILE A 257 -22.87 5.75 -13.88
CA ILE A 257 -23.88 6.27 -14.83
C ILE A 257 -24.82 7.22 -14.09
N ARG A 258 -25.29 6.80 -12.91
CA ARG A 258 -26.17 7.60 -12.04
C ARG A 258 -25.62 7.57 -10.62
N ARG A 259 -25.54 8.75 -10.01
CA ARG A 259 -25.17 8.91 -8.60
C ARG A 259 -26.31 8.44 -7.68
N SER A 260 -25.94 8.09 -6.46
CA SER A 260 -26.90 7.81 -5.40
C SER A 260 -27.61 9.09 -4.97
N VAL A 261 -28.87 8.97 -4.56
CA VAL A 261 -29.65 10.07 -3.97
C VAL A 261 -29.05 10.59 -2.66
N ASN A 262 -28.21 9.78 -2.00
CA ASN A 262 -27.52 10.13 -0.77
C ASN A 262 -26.21 10.90 -1.03
N GLU A 263 -25.82 11.11 -2.29
CA GLU A 263 -24.64 11.92 -2.63
C GLU A 263 -24.99 13.41 -2.65
N THR A 264 -24.07 14.23 -2.15
CA THR A 264 -24.13 15.69 -2.18
C THR A 264 -23.04 16.27 -3.08
N ASP A 265 -23.23 17.51 -3.51
CA ASP A 265 -22.18 18.26 -4.19
C ASP A 265 -21.08 18.69 -3.22
N ILE A 266 -19.88 18.87 -3.78
CA ILE A 266 -18.68 19.27 -3.06
C ILE A 266 -17.95 20.37 -3.86
N PRO A 267 -17.29 21.34 -3.19
CA PRO A 267 -16.56 22.41 -3.87
C PRO A 267 -15.22 21.93 -4.47
N PHE A 268 -14.78 20.73 -4.09
CA PHE A 268 -13.50 20.15 -4.44
C PHE A 268 -13.48 19.46 -5.80
N GLN A 269 -12.30 19.35 -6.39
CA GLN A 269 -12.08 18.48 -7.54
C GLN A 269 -12.25 17.00 -7.13
N PRO A 270 -13.16 16.23 -7.76
CA PRO A 270 -13.26 14.80 -7.51
C PRO A 270 -11.97 14.09 -7.90
N ILE A 271 -11.49 13.19 -7.03
CA ILE A 271 -10.31 12.37 -7.32
C ILE A 271 -10.63 10.88 -7.20
N PRO A 272 -9.93 10.02 -7.95
CA PRO A 272 -10.05 8.57 -7.78
C PRO A 272 -9.68 8.13 -6.36
N GLY A 273 -8.83 8.83 -5.62
CA GLY A 273 -8.43 8.45 -4.27
C GLY A 273 -9.55 8.50 -3.21
N ALA A 274 -10.61 9.27 -3.44
CA ALA A 274 -11.65 9.60 -2.46
C ALA A 274 -13.05 9.30 -3.02
N PRO A 275 -13.42 8.02 -3.23
CA PRO A 275 -14.68 7.65 -3.88
C PRO A 275 -15.92 8.09 -3.13
N TYR A 276 -15.81 8.28 -1.82
CA TYR A 276 -16.95 8.63 -0.96
C TYR A 276 -16.95 10.12 -0.63
N ALA A 277 -16.15 10.95 -1.35
CA ALA A 277 -16.09 12.39 -1.13
C ALA A 277 -17.47 13.06 -1.16
N ARG A 278 -18.37 12.55 -2.01
CA ARG A 278 -19.74 13.05 -2.18
C ARG A 278 -20.74 12.43 -1.21
N LEU A 279 -20.37 11.41 -0.44
CA LEU A 279 -21.26 10.82 0.56
C LEU A 279 -21.09 11.61 1.88
N PRO A 280 -22.17 12.08 2.53
CA PRO A 280 -22.06 12.78 3.82
C PRO A 280 -21.26 11.97 4.85
N ILE A 281 -20.44 12.65 5.65
CA ILE A 281 -19.46 11.98 6.51
C ILE A 281 -20.13 11.04 7.51
N GLN A 282 -21.26 11.44 8.09
CA GLN A 282 -22.02 10.64 9.05
C GLN A 282 -22.52 9.32 8.44
N VAL A 283 -22.87 9.34 7.15
CA VAL A 283 -23.29 8.13 6.43
C VAL A 283 -22.08 7.21 6.18
N GLN A 284 -20.92 7.77 5.85
CA GLN A 284 -19.68 6.99 5.74
C GLN A 284 -19.31 6.32 7.06
N GLU A 285 -19.38 7.05 8.17
CA GLU A 285 -19.08 6.54 9.51
C GLU A 285 -20.04 5.42 9.91
N LYS A 286 -21.35 5.60 9.65
CA LYS A 286 -22.36 4.54 9.86
C LYS A 286 -22.04 3.28 9.06
N TYR A 287 -21.66 3.41 7.79
CA TYR A 287 -21.24 2.25 6.99
C TYR A 287 -19.97 1.60 7.54
N LYS A 288 -18.94 2.37 7.89
CA LYS A 288 -17.69 1.84 8.47
C LYS A 288 -17.96 1.09 9.78
N LEU A 289 -18.78 1.65 10.66
CA LEU A 289 -19.17 1.04 11.93
C LEU A 289 -19.91 -0.27 11.69
N ASN A 290 -21.04 -0.24 10.97
CA ASN A 290 -21.90 -1.42 10.80
C ASN A 290 -21.16 -2.57 10.10
N LEU A 291 -20.40 -2.27 9.04
CA LEU A 291 -19.64 -3.29 8.31
C LEU A 291 -18.53 -3.90 9.17
N THR A 292 -17.94 -3.12 10.09
CA THR A 292 -16.90 -3.62 10.99
C THR A 292 -17.50 -4.42 12.14
N LEU A 293 -18.64 -4.01 12.70
CA LEU A 293 -19.35 -4.81 13.71
C LEU A 293 -19.78 -6.18 13.14
N ASP A 294 -20.37 -6.19 11.94
CA ASP A 294 -20.76 -7.42 11.24
C ASP A 294 -19.56 -8.35 10.99
N LEU A 295 -18.42 -7.76 10.62
CA LEU A 295 -17.17 -8.48 10.41
C LEU A 295 -16.69 -9.19 11.69
N PHE A 296 -16.66 -8.49 12.83
CA PHE A 296 -16.27 -9.06 14.11
C PHE A 296 -17.24 -10.16 14.58
N GLN A 297 -18.55 -9.92 14.43
CA GLN A 297 -19.58 -10.87 14.83
C GLN A 297 -19.56 -12.14 13.97
N ARG A 298 -19.61 -12.01 12.64
CA ARG A 298 -19.75 -13.15 11.73
C ARG A 298 -18.43 -13.85 11.44
N MET A 299 -17.39 -13.11 11.06
CA MET A 299 -16.11 -13.72 10.71
C MET A 299 -15.27 -14.05 11.95
N GLY A 300 -15.32 -13.19 12.96
CA GLY A 300 -14.59 -13.39 14.21
C GLY A 300 -15.21 -14.40 15.15
N ARG A 301 -16.49 -14.73 14.95
CA ARG A 301 -17.29 -15.55 15.87
C ARG A 301 -17.32 -14.98 17.29
N ILE A 302 -17.17 -13.66 17.40
CA ILE A 302 -17.19 -12.93 18.66
C ILE A 302 -18.66 -12.59 18.95
N SER A 303 -19.32 -13.49 19.68
CA SER A 303 -20.71 -13.27 20.10
C SER A 303 -20.78 -12.04 21.01
N GLY A 304 -21.69 -11.11 20.72
CA GLY A 304 -21.77 -9.84 21.46
C GLY A 304 -20.72 -8.81 21.07
N ALA A 305 -20.26 -8.79 19.81
CA ALA A 305 -19.33 -7.75 19.32
C ALA A 305 -19.82 -6.32 19.59
N GLN A 306 -21.13 -6.07 19.62
CA GLN A 306 -21.68 -4.76 20.02
C GLN A 306 -21.39 -4.41 21.48
N LEU A 307 -21.37 -5.40 22.39
CA LEU A 307 -21.09 -5.20 23.82
C LEU A 307 -19.60 -4.91 24.09
N LEU A 308 -18.72 -5.40 23.21
CA LEU A 308 -17.27 -5.18 23.30
C LEU A 308 -16.83 -3.91 22.54
N PHE A 309 -17.74 -3.27 21.81
CA PHE A 309 -17.45 -2.04 21.10
C PHE A 309 -17.39 -0.87 22.09
N ASP A 310 -16.24 -0.21 22.13
CA ASP A 310 -15.96 0.88 23.08
C ASP A 310 -16.32 2.24 22.48
N SER A 311 -15.77 2.58 21.30
CA SER A 311 -16.04 3.88 20.69
C SER A 311 -15.72 3.95 19.19
N TYR A 312 -16.40 4.86 18.50
CA TYR A 312 -16.04 5.33 17.16
C TYR A 312 -15.38 6.71 17.31
N ILE A 313 -14.17 6.86 16.80
CA ILE A 313 -13.44 8.12 16.81
C ILE A 313 -13.42 8.68 15.39
N SER A 314 -14.16 9.76 15.19
CA SER A 314 -14.17 10.51 13.93
C SER A 314 -12.83 11.21 13.66
N ALA A 315 -12.52 11.42 12.39
CA ALA A 315 -11.38 12.25 12.02
C ALA A 315 -11.59 13.69 12.54
N PRO A 316 -10.61 14.32 13.21
CA PRO A 316 -10.74 15.70 13.66
C PRO A 316 -11.02 16.69 12.51
N ASN A 317 -10.50 16.39 11.32
CA ASN A 317 -10.82 17.10 10.09
C ASN A 317 -11.07 16.10 8.95
N PRO A 318 -12.27 16.09 8.33
CA PRO A 318 -12.56 15.19 7.22
C PRO A 318 -11.88 15.60 5.90
N TRP A 319 -11.48 16.86 5.75
CA TRP A 319 -10.87 17.41 4.54
C TRP A 319 -9.45 17.93 4.80
N ASN A 320 -8.63 18.03 3.76
CA ASN A 320 -7.25 18.55 3.78
C ASN A 320 -6.38 17.92 4.88
N TYR A 321 -6.69 16.67 5.23
CA TYR A 321 -6.13 15.97 6.38
C TYR A 321 -4.82 15.27 6.04
N ARG A 322 -4.52 15.03 4.75
CA ARG A 322 -3.33 14.30 4.37
C ARG A 322 -2.08 15.15 4.53
N ASN A 323 -1.05 14.59 5.14
CA ASN A 323 0.30 15.16 5.20
C ASN A 323 1.21 14.66 4.07
N LYS A 324 0.76 13.74 3.22
CA LYS A 324 1.55 13.16 2.13
C LYS A 324 0.67 12.79 0.94
N VAL A 325 1.09 13.22 -0.25
CA VAL A 325 0.54 12.75 -1.52
C VAL A 325 1.66 12.39 -2.50
N GLU A 326 1.41 11.36 -3.30
CA GLU A 326 2.28 10.94 -4.40
C GLU A 326 1.55 11.19 -5.72
N TYR A 327 1.81 12.33 -6.35
CA TYR A 327 1.29 12.63 -7.69
C TYR A 327 2.11 11.85 -8.72
N SER A 328 1.43 11.30 -9.72
CA SER A 328 2.05 10.57 -10.81
C SER A 328 2.10 11.44 -12.05
N PHE A 329 3.21 11.35 -12.77
CA PHE A 329 3.29 11.83 -14.13
C PHE A 329 2.86 10.72 -15.09
N SER A 330 2.19 11.09 -16.17
CA SER A 330 1.93 10.16 -17.27
C SER A 330 1.80 10.90 -18.60
N ARG A 331 2.31 10.26 -19.65
CA ARG A 331 2.03 10.68 -21.02
C ARG A 331 0.55 10.52 -21.39
N ASP A 332 -0.10 9.48 -20.88
CA ASP A 332 -1.51 9.20 -21.19
C ASP A 332 -2.40 9.84 -20.09
N VAL A 333 -3.21 10.84 -20.47
CA VAL A 333 -4.03 11.66 -19.56
C VAL A 333 -5.51 11.40 -19.81
N TYR A 334 -6.30 11.27 -18.74
CA TYR A 334 -7.75 11.18 -18.83
C TYR A 334 -8.40 12.52 -18.46
N HIS A 335 -9.35 12.99 -19.28
CA HIS A 335 -10.19 14.15 -19.00
C HIS A 335 -11.54 13.70 -18.47
N PRO A 336 -11.87 13.95 -17.19
CA PRO A 336 -13.14 13.50 -16.60
C PRO A 336 -14.39 14.10 -17.27
N GLU A 337 -14.29 15.35 -17.75
CA GLU A 337 -15.40 16.09 -18.35
C GLU A 337 -15.74 15.58 -19.76
N THR A 338 -14.74 15.51 -20.65
CA THR A 338 -14.94 15.02 -22.03
C THR A 338 -14.94 13.49 -22.11
N ARG A 339 -14.46 12.80 -21.07
CA ARG A 339 -14.29 11.34 -20.99
C ARG A 339 -13.29 10.78 -22.01
N GLU A 340 -12.36 11.61 -22.46
CA GLU A 340 -11.35 11.26 -23.46
C GLU A 340 -10.00 10.94 -22.83
N ASN A 341 -9.22 10.09 -23.52
CA ASN A 341 -7.81 9.90 -23.23
C ASN A 341 -7.00 10.70 -24.24
N ILE A 342 -6.13 11.59 -23.76
CA ILE A 342 -5.22 12.36 -24.60
C ILE A 342 -3.77 11.98 -24.32
N VAL A 343 -2.91 12.23 -25.30
CA VAL A 343 -1.46 12.14 -25.16
C VAL A 343 -0.96 13.54 -24.81
N GLY A 344 -0.24 13.69 -23.70
CA GLY A 344 0.26 14.97 -23.24
C GLY A 344 1.21 14.86 -22.05
N PHE A 345 1.25 15.89 -21.21
CA PHE A 345 2.04 15.93 -20.00
C PHE A 345 1.13 15.91 -18.76
N GLY A 346 0.79 14.72 -18.28
CA GLY A 346 -0.08 14.53 -17.12
C GLY A 346 0.67 14.68 -15.82
N LEU A 347 0.05 15.34 -14.83
CA LEU A 347 0.50 15.39 -13.44
C LEU A 347 -0.70 15.39 -12.49
N GLY A 348 -0.88 14.31 -11.73
CA GLY A 348 -1.98 14.20 -10.79
C GLY A 348 -2.21 12.78 -10.25
N TYR A 349 -3.46 12.37 -10.09
CA TYR A 349 -3.81 11.07 -9.52
C TYR A 349 -3.97 10.01 -10.60
N LYS A 350 -3.53 8.77 -10.34
CA LYS A 350 -3.80 7.65 -11.24
C LYS A 350 -5.29 7.37 -11.34
N ARG A 351 -5.78 7.21 -12.58
CA ARG A 351 -7.16 6.82 -12.84
C ARG A 351 -7.41 5.41 -12.32
N ARG A 352 -8.55 5.21 -11.68
CA ARG A 352 -8.93 3.88 -11.21
C ARG A 352 -9.09 2.87 -12.34
N GLY A 353 -8.59 1.67 -12.09
CA GLY A 353 -8.62 0.58 -13.05
C GLY A 353 -7.55 0.68 -14.16
N SER A 354 -6.77 1.76 -14.22
CA SER A 354 -5.72 1.99 -15.21
C SER A 354 -4.45 2.54 -14.56
N PHE A 355 -3.39 1.73 -14.50
CA PHE A 355 -2.14 2.16 -13.86
C PHE A 355 -1.34 3.19 -14.69
N TRP A 356 -1.67 3.33 -15.99
CA TRP A 356 -0.97 4.20 -16.94
C TRP A 356 -1.70 5.52 -17.22
N LEU A 357 -2.93 5.70 -16.76
CA LEU A 357 -3.68 6.95 -16.96
C LEU A 357 -3.61 7.82 -15.72
N VAL A 358 -3.40 9.12 -15.93
CA VAL A 358 -3.44 10.13 -14.87
C VAL A 358 -4.58 11.13 -15.13
N GLU A 359 -5.24 11.53 -14.06
CA GLU A 359 -6.17 12.66 -14.00
C GLU A 359 -5.41 13.85 -13.40
N ASN A 360 -5.32 14.95 -14.16
CA ASN A 360 -4.61 16.15 -13.74
C ASN A 360 -5.25 16.77 -12.49
N VAL A 361 -4.43 17.25 -11.57
CA VAL A 361 -4.88 18.14 -10.49
C VAL A 361 -4.88 19.56 -11.03
N VAL A 362 -6.05 20.19 -11.07
CA VAL A 362 -6.24 21.55 -11.59
C VAL A 362 -6.70 22.54 -10.53
N LYS A 363 -7.20 22.06 -9.39
CA LYS A 363 -7.58 22.83 -8.20
C LYS A 363 -7.56 21.93 -6.96
N ASP A 364 -7.83 22.54 -5.80
CA ASP A 364 -8.04 21.86 -4.52
C ASP A 364 -8.96 20.63 -4.62
N THR A 365 -8.46 19.49 -4.14
CA THR A 365 -9.15 18.20 -4.12
C THR A 365 -9.84 17.91 -2.79
N GLY A 366 -9.63 18.75 -1.79
CA GLY A 366 -10.13 18.57 -0.43
C GLY A 366 -9.36 17.49 0.34
N ILE A 367 -8.31 16.88 -0.20
CA ILE A 367 -7.60 15.77 0.44
C ILE A 367 -6.25 16.19 1.00
N PHE A 368 -5.54 17.08 0.31
CA PHE A 368 -4.21 17.55 0.68
C PHE A 368 -4.22 19.07 0.96
N ASP A 369 -3.07 19.73 0.86
CA ASP A 369 -2.94 21.16 1.04
C ASP A 369 -3.51 21.92 -0.16
N ALA A 370 -4.60 22.67 0.08
CA ALA A 370 -5.27 23.46 -0.94
C ALA A 370 -4.35 24.51 -1.60
N SER A 371 -3.45 25.13 -0.84
CA SER A 371 -2.53 26.15 -1.39
C SER A 371 -1.55 25.55 -2.39
N PHE A 372 -1.08 24.33 -2.13
CA PHE A 372 -0.24 23.58 -3.04
C PHE A 372 -1.03 23.06 -4.26
N GLU A 373 -2.19 22.43 -4.04
CA GLU A 373 -2.97 21.81 -5.13
C GLU A 373 -3.50 22.86 -6.13
N ASN A 374 -3.86 24.06 -5.66
CA ASN A 374 -4.24 25.17 -6.55
C ASN A 374 -3.07 25.67 -7.43
N LYS A 375 -1.82 25.38 -7.06
CA LYS A 375 -0.60 25.72 -7.82
C LYS A 375 -0.11 24.59 -8.74
N MET A 376 -0.76 23.44 -8.73
CA MET A 376 -0.39 22.29 -9.58
C MET A 376 -0.38 22.60 -11.08
N PRO A 377 -1.30 23.41 -11.65
CA PRO A 377 -1.20 23.82 -13.06
C PRO A 377 0.11 24.55 -13.39
N GLU A 378 0.54 25.48 -12.52
CA GLU A 378 1.78 26.24 -12.69
C GLU A 378 3.02 25.34 -12.60
N ILE A 379 3.05 24.42 -11.62
CA ILE A 379 4.12 23.43 -11.45
C ILE A 379 4.21 22.51 -12.67
N ARG A 380 3.07 22.05 -13.17
CA ARG A 380 3.02 21.21 -14.38
C ARG A 380 3.60 21.95 -15.58
N THR A 381 3.19 23.20 -15.80
CA THR A 381 3.71 24.03 -16.90
C THR A 381 5.21 24.31 -16.76
N LEU A 382 5.72 24.53 -15.55
CA LEU A 382 7.16 24.66 -15.29
C LEU A 382 7.93 23.42 -15.77
N LEU A 383 7.44 22.22 -15.42
CA LEU A 383 8.10 20.97 -15.78
C LEU A 383 7.93 20.62 -17.26
N GLU A 384 6.76 20.88 -17.85
CA GLU A 384 6.51 20.65 -19.27
C GLU A 384 7.41 21.54 -20.16
N LYS A 385 7.66 22.79 -19.74
CA LYS A 385 8.58 23.71 -20.43
C LYS A 385 10.04 23.27 -20.43
N SER A 386 10.43 22.28 -19.60
CA SER A 386 11.77 21.70 -19.67
C SER A 386 12.02 20.90 -20.96
N GLY A 387 10.95 20.54 -21.71
CA GLY A 387 11.04 19.71 -22.91
C GLY A 387 11.24 18.22 -22.65
N LEU A 388 11.35 17.80 -21.38
CA LEU A 388 11.53 16.41 -20.99
C LEU A 388 10.17 15.68 -20.89
N PRO A 389 10.08 14.41 -21.31
CA PRO A 389 8.80 13.71 -21.40
C PRO A 389 8.28 13.27 -20.02
N ALA A 390 6.96 13.33 -19.84
CA ALA A 390 6.29 12.59 -18.77
C ALA A 390 6.47 11.07 -18.96
N TYR A 391 6.48 10.32 -17.87
CA TYR A 391 6.70 8.87 -17.93
C TYR A 391 5.61 8.17 -18.74
N TYR A 392 6.02 7.13 -19.47
CA TYR A 392 5.12 6.27 -20.23
C TYR A 392 5.09 4.87 -19.62
N ASN A 393 4.17 4.65 -18.69
CA ASN A 393 4.10 3.41 -17.89
C ASN A 393 3.96 2.13 -18.73
N LYS A 394 3.43 2.18 -19.97
CA LYS A 394 3.29 0.98 -20.80
C LYS A 394 4.61 0.50 -21.39
N LEU A 395 5.55 1.42 -21.65
CA LEU A 395 6.88 1.10 -22.18
C LEU A 395 8.00 1.25 -21.14
N ASN A 396 7.67 1.70 -19.93
CA ASN A 396 8.63 1.99 -18.87
C ASN A 396 9.75 2.97 -19.32
N SER A 397 9.37 4.01 -20.07
CA SER A 397 10.28 4.99 -20.69
C SER A 397 9.86 6.42 -20.39
N GLY A 398 10.74 7.40 -20.64
CA GLY A 398 10.48 8.81 -20.37
C GLY A 398 10.97 9.23 -18.98
N PHE A 399 10.83 10.52 -18.63
CA PHE A 399 11.64 11.13 -17.58
C PHE A 399 10.91 11.32 -16.24
N PHE A 400 9.87 12.16 -16.20
CA PHE A 400 9.19 12.50 -14.95
C PHE A 400 8.28 11.38 -14.49
N ARG A 401 8.48 10.86 -13.29
CA ARG A 401 7.73 9.70 -12.75
C ARG A 401 6.72 10.10 -11.69
N ASN A 402 7.19 10.74 -10.63
CA ASN A 402 6.35 11.12 -9.49
C ASN A 402 6.76 12.47 -8.91
N LEU A 403 5.79 13.17 -8.33
CA LEU A 403 6.02 14.31 -7.44
C LEU A 403 5.45 13.93 -6.08
N VAL A 404 6.33 13.67 -5.12
CA VAL A 404 5.93 13.31 -3.76
C VAL A 404 6.05 14.52 -2.88
N VAL A 405 4.95 14.87 -2.22
CA VAL A 405 4.88 16.08 -1.39
C VAL A 405 4.45 15.66 -0.01
N ARG A 406 5.20 16.11 1.00
CA ARG A 406 4.79 16.04 2.40
C ARG A 406 4.58 17.44 2.96
N LYS A 407 3.62 17.56 3.86
CA LYS A 407 3.34 18.76 4.65
C LYS A 407 3.66 18.47 6.11
N SER A 408 4.39 19.37 6.75
CA SER A 408 4.38 19.50 8.20
C SER A 408 3.17 20.33 8.60
N PHE A 409 2.29 19.82 9.45
CA PHE A 409 1.18 20.58 10.03
C PHE A 409 1.68 21.54 11.11
N VAL A 410 2.71 21.16 11.86
CA VAL A 410 3.26 21.99 12.95
C VAL A 410 4.00 23.21 12.42
N ASP A 411 4.84 23.03 11.40
CA ASP A 411 5.69 24.10 10.87
C ASP A 411 5.08 24.77 9.63
N ASP A 412 3.95 24.26 9.12
CA ASP A 412 3.36 24.60 7.83
C ASP A 412 4.40 24.69 6.69
N LYS A 413 5.22 23.63 6.56
CA LYS A 413 6.27 23.51 5.54
C LYS A 413 6.08 22.31 4.61
N LEU A 414 6.47 22.47 3.34
CA LEU A 414 6.43 21.41 2.34
C LEU A 414 7.81 20.78 2.13
N LEU A 415 7.87 19.44 2.16
CA LEU A 415 9.00 18.66 1.67
C LEU A 415 8.62 18.04 0.34
N ILE A 416 9.29 18.46 -0.72
CA ILE A 416 8.95 18.11 -2.10
C ILE A 416 10.06 17.22 -2.66
N ASN A 417 9.70 16.06 -3.18
CA ASN A 417 10.62 15.13 -3.84
C ASN A 417 10.16 14.86 -5.27
N LEU A 418 10.90 15.39 -6.24
CA LEU A 418 10.71 15.09 -7.64
C LEU A 418 11.42 13.78 -7.99
N VAL A 419 10.70 12.83 -8.56
CA VAL A 419 11.22 11.51 -8.94
C VAL A 419 11.27 11.40 -10.45
N THR A 420 12.44 11.07 -10.97
CA THR A 420 12.73 10.96 -12.40
C THR A 420 13.43 9.64 -12.71
N THR A 421 13.51 9.26 -13.99
CA THR A 421 14.46 8.23 -14.44
C THR A 421 15.85 8.83 -14.64
N SER A 422 16.88 7.99 -14.79
CA SER A 422 18.21 8.44 -15.23
C SER A 422 18.23 8.89 -16.69
N GLU A 423 17.26 8.44 -17.51
CA GLU A 423 17.09 8.86 -18.91
C GLU A 423 17.03 10.39 -19.00
N ASN A 424 17.88 11.02 -19.81
CA ASN A 424 17.91 12.48 -20.00
C ASN A 424 18.19 13.32 -18.72
N CYS A 425 18.66 12.72 -17.62
CA CYS A 425 18.93 13.44 -16.37
C CYS A 425 19.99 14.55 -16.54
N THR A 426 20.92 14.41 -17.48
CA THR A 426 21.92 15.45 -17.81
C THR A 426 21.32 16.68 -18.50
N GLN A 427 20.14 16.56 -19.11
CA GLN A 427 19.42 17.67 -19.75
C GLN A 427 18.50 18.39 -18.76
N PHE A 428 18.27 17.83 -17.58
CA PHE A 428 17.38 18.41 -16.59
C PHE A 428 18.07 19.51 -15.80
N ASP A 429 17.61 20.74 -16.00
CA ASP A 429 18.06 21.90 -15.23
C ASP A 429 17.42 21.90 -13.82
N GLN A 430 18.13 21.26 -12.89
CA GLN A 430 17.73 21.20 -11.48
C GLN A 430 17.67 22.59 -10.82
N GLN A 431 18.49 23.54 -11.28
CA GLN A 431 18.52 24.89 -10.74
C GLN A 431 17.29 25.67 -11.18
N HIS A 432 16.90 25.59 -12.45
CA HIS A 432 15.68 26.19 -12.98
C HIS A 432 14.44 25.60 -12.30
N PHE A 433 14.38 24.27 -12.13
CA PHE A 433 13.30 23.62 -11.39
C PHE A 433 13.20 24.14 -9.95
N LYS A 434 14.33 24.21 -9.23
CA LYS A 434 14.37 24.70 -7.86
C LYS A 434 13.86 26.14 -7.77
N VAL A 435 14.40 27.06 -8.57
CA VAL A 435 14.02 28.49 -8.54
C VAL A 435 12.55 28.66 -8.90
N GLY A 436 12.09 28.05 -10.01
CA GLY A 436 10.69 28.14 -10.42
C GLY A 436 9.72 27.60 -9.38
N LEU A 437 10.08 26.53 -8.67
CA LEU A 437 9.23 25.98 -7.61
C LEU A 437 9.16 26.89 -6.38
N LEU A 438 10.28 27.52 -6.00
CA LEU A 438 10.32 28.50 -4.92
C LEU A 438 9.52 29.76 -5.26
N ASP A 439 9.53 30.20 -6.52
CA ASP A 439 8.73 31.33 -6.99
C ASP A 439 7.23 31.03 -6.95
N ILE A 440 6.83 29.82 -7.37
CA ILE A 440 5.42 29.39 -7.38
C ILE A 440 4.84 29.23 -5.97
N LEU A 441 5.61 28.61 -5.05
CA LEU A 441 5.14 28.22 -3.73
C LEU A 441 5.52 29.20 -2.60
N GLY A 442 6.47 30.09 -2.86
CA GLY A 442 7.08 30.95 -1.86
C GLY A 442 8.17 30.24 -1.05
N GLU A 443 9.36 30.85 -0.97
CA GLU A 443 10.54 30.26 -0.31
C GLU A 443 10.28 29.85 1.14
N LYS A 444 9.51 30.64 1.92
CA LYS A 444 9.20 30.34 3.33
C LYS A 444 8.34 29.09 3.51
N ARG A 445 7.52 28.75 2.52
CA ARG A 445 6.60 27.60 2.54
C ARG A 445 7.34 26.29 2.25
N VAL A 446 8.48 26.36 1.56
CA VAL A 446 9.26 25.19 1.14
C VAL A 446 10.27 24.84 2.24
N GLY A 447 10.02 23.73 2.93
CA GLY A 447 10.95 23.18 3.92
C GLY A 447 12.14 22.46 3.28
N GLY A 448 11.92 21.87 2.09
CA GLY A 448 13.00 21.32 1.30
C GLY A 448 12.58 20.78 -0.06
N ILE A 449 13.55 20.71 -0.97
CA ILE A 449 13.39 20.18 -2.33
C ILE A 449 14.42 19.08 -2.54
N LEU A 450 13.95 17.90 -2.89
CA LEU A 450 14.71 16.71 -3.20
C LEU A 450 14.50 16.33 -4.66
N HIS A 451 15.54 15.80 -5.28
CA HIS A 451 15.47 15.14 -6.57
C HIS A 451 15.96 13.70 -6.42
N THR A 452 15.10 12.73 -6.78
CA THR A 452 15.41 11.31 -6.73
C THR A 452 15.42 10.72 -8.12
N VAL A 453 16.55 10.11 -8.50
CA VAL A 453 16.65 9.30 -9.71
C VAL A 453 16.25 7.86 -9.38
N ASN A 454 15.31 7.29 -10.12
CA ASN A 454 14.77 5.95 -9.92
C ASN A 454 14.43 5.27 -11.25
N ASP A 455 15.19 4.23 -11.60
CA ASP A 455 14.98 3.41 -12.80
C ASP A 455 14.23 2.09 -12.53
N ASP A 456 13.78 1.85 -11.29
CA ASP A 456 13.03 0.64 -10.98
C ASP A 456 11.71 0.60 -11.78
N ILE A 457 11.35 -0.57 -12.31
CA ILE A 457 10.08 -0.75 -13.05
C ILE A 457 8.86 -0.51 -12.14
N GLY A 458 9.00 -0.78 -10.84
CA GLY A 458 7.94 -0.57 -9.87
C GLY A 458 7.64 0.92 -9.63
N ASP A 459 6.40 1.23 -9.27
CA ASP A 459 5.97 2.58 -8.88
C ASP A 459 6.48 3.02 -7.49
N SER A 460 7.27 2.19 -6.80
CA SER A 460 7.72 2.50 -5.44
C SER A 460 8.70 3.67 -5.46
N VAL A 461 8.33 4.75 -4.77
CA VAL A 461 9.18 5.95 -4.59
C VAL A 461 10.11 5.82 -3.36
N VAL A 462 9.78 4.89 -2.45
CA VAL A 462 10.29 4.91 -1.07
C VAL A 462 11.75 4.46 -0.96
N SER A 463 12.27 3.66 -1.88
CA SER A 463 13.66 3.22 -1.89
C SER A 463 14.03 2.65 -3.26
N PRO A 464 14.56 3.47 -4.19
CA PRO A 464 15.06 2.93 -5.45
C PRO A 464 16.22 1.97 -5.13
N ARG A 465 16.18 0.76 -5.68
CA ARG A 465 17.29 -0.21 -5.54
C ARG A 465 18.55 0.31 -6.20
N ASN A 466 18.36 1.02 -7.32
CA ASN A 466 19.40 1.65 -8.12
C ASN A 466 19.01 3.11 -8.34
N GLY A 467 19.31 3.97 -7.38
CA GLY A 467 18.96 5.39 -7.45
C GLY A 467 19.71 6.24 -6.44
N SER A 468 19.69 7.55 -6.66
CA SER A 468 20.28 8.54 -5.76
C SER A 468 19.25 9.60 -5.42
N THR A 469 19.38 10.19 -4.24
CA THR A 469 18.57 11.34 -3.83
C THR A 469 19.51 12.50 -3.55
N THR A 470 19.27 13.63 -4.18
CA THR A 470 20.03 14.87 -4.00
C THR A 470 19.14 15.93 -3.36
N LEU A 471 19.66 16.59 -2.32
CA LEU A 471 19.02 17.76 -1.71
C LEU A 471 19.36 19.01 -2.54
N LEU A 472 18.33 19.64 -3.10
CA LEU A 472 18.46 20.85 -3.92
C LEU A 472 18.28 22.14 -3.09
N HIS A 473 17.47 22.08 -2.03
CA HIS A 473 17.15 23.22 -1.17
C HIS A 473 16.68 22.76 0.22
N GLY A 474 16.97 23.56 1.25
CA GLY A 474 16.39 23.40 2.58
C GLY A 474 16.87 22.15 3.32
N SER A 475 15.95 21.39 3.90
CA SER A 475 16.18 20.14 4.62
C SER A 475 15.63 18.94 3.87
N ASP A 476 16.23 17.76 4.08
CA ASP A 476 15.74 16.47 3.59
C ASP A 476 14.65 15.85 4.50
N THR A 477 14.31 16.52 5.60
CA THR A 477 13.29 16.10 6.56
C THR A 477 12.34 17.25 6.92
N ILE A 478 11.16 16.89 7.40
CA ILE A 478 10.23 17.79 8.09
C ILE A 478 9.99 17.32 9.51
N ARG A 479 9.51 18.22 10.36
CA ARG A 479 9.13 17.90 11.73
C ARG A 479 7.62 17.75 11.85
N GLU A 480 7.19 16.77 12.63
CA GLU A 480 5.82 16.68 13.14
C GLU A 480 5.86 16.52 14.65
N ASN A 481 4.76 16.89 15.32
CA ASN A 481 4.59 16.71 16.74
C ASN A 481 3.40 15.77 17.01
N ILE A 482 3.66 14.67 17.72
CA ILE A 482 2.62 13.74 18.15
C ILE A 482 2.67 13.66 19.67
N LEU A 483 1.60 14.13 20.33
CA LEU A 483 1.45 14.10 21.79
C LEU A 483 2.68 14.66 22.54
N GLY A 484 3.25 15.76 22.04
CA GLY A 484 4.39 16.44 22.63
C GLY A 484 5.72 15.69 22.48
N LEU A 485 5.86 14.84 21.46
CA LEU A 485 7.12 14.29 20.98
C LEU A 485 7.35 14.77 19.55
N ASP A 486 8.57 15.18 19.26
CA ASP A 486 8.95 15.64 17.92
C ASP A 486 9.51 14.48 17.09
N PHE A 487 9.00 14.33 15.87
CA PHE A 487 9.44 13.32 14.92
C PHE A 487 9.99 14.01 13.68
N GLN A 488 11.24 13.71 13.33
CA GLN A 488 11.78 14.06 12.02
C GLN A 488 11.41 12.98 11.02
N ILE A 489 10.85 13.42 9.91
CA ILE A 489 10.26 12.57 8.88
C ILE A 489 10.93 12.89 7.56
N SER A 490 11.64 11.91 6.99
CA SER A 490 12.18 12.03 5.64
C SER A 490 11.10 11.80 4.59
N SER A 491 11.41 12.11 3.33
CA SER A 491 10.52 11.80 2.20
C SER A 491 10.17 10.31 2.10
N LYS A 492 11.09 9.43 2.52
CA LYS A 492 11.01 7.97 2.40
C LYS A 492 10.38 7.29 3.62
N SER A 493 10.56 7.85 4.82
CA SER A 493 10.11 7.22 6.08
C SER A 493 8.59 7.06 6.14
N PHE A 494 8.09 5.89 6.55
CA PHE A 494 6.66 5.74 6.82
C PHE A 494 6.27 6.61 8.02
N PHE A 495 5.16 7.32 7.87
CA PHE A 495 4.51 8.09 8.92
C PHE A 495 3.03 8.15 8.62
N GLN A 496 2.19 8.25 9.65
CA GLN A 496 0.75 8.30 9.48
C GLN A 496 0.35 9.47 8.59
N THR A 497 -0.47 9.20 7.57
CA THR A 497 -0.80 10.23 6.58
C THR A 497 -1.81 11.24 7.08
N ASN A 498 -2.54 10.96 8.17
CA ASN A 498 -3.43 11.89 8.85
C ASN A 498 -2.90 12.10 10.28
N PRO A 499 -2.02 13.09 10.52
CA PRO A 499 -1.40 13.28 11.84
C PRO A 499 -2.40 13.57 12.96
N LEU A 500 -3.46 14.35 12.67
CA LEU A 500 -4.47 14.68 13.66
C LEU A 500 -5.28 13.45 14.09
N SER A 501 -5.72 12.63 13.14
CA SER A 501 -6.36 11.35 13.49
C SER A 501 -5.39 10.33 14.08
N ALA A 502 -4.09 10.39 13.72
CA ALA A 502 -3.08 9.52 14.32
C ALA A 502 -2.87 9.83 15.82
N ILE A 503 -2.95 11.10 16.22
CA ILE A 503 -2.93 11.49 17.63
C ILE A 503 -4.05 10.78 18.39
N GLU A 504 -5.27 10.76 17.85
CA GLU A 504 -6.41 10.06 18.46
C GLU A 504 -6.22 8.54 18.48
N LEU A 505 -5.74 7.96 17.39
CA LEU A 505 -5.42 6.52 17.29
C LEU A 505 -4.44 6.09 18.37
N TYR A 506 -3.32 6.81 18.50
CA TYR A 506 -2.29 6.51 19.47
C TYR A 506 -2.76 6.78 20.89
N THR A 507 -3.55 7.83 21.11
CA THR A 507 -4.17 8.10 22.42
C THR A 507 -5.05 6.94 22.84
N LYS A 508 -5.90 6.42 21.95
CA LYS A 508 -6.73 5.25 22.25
C LYS A 508 -5.89 3.99 22.52
N ALA A 509 -4.82 3.77 21.74
CA ALA A 509 -3.89 2.66 22.00
C ALA A 509 -3.22 2.78 23.39
N LEU A 510 -2.74 3.97 23.77
CA LEU A 510 -2.18 4.24 25.10
C LEU A 510 -3.22 4.03 26.20
N ASN A 511 -4.46 4.50 26.00
CA ASN A 511 -5.55 4.28 26.96
C ASN A 511 -5.81 2.77 27.19
N TYR A 512 -5.71 1.95 26.15
CA TYR A 512 -5.84 0.50 26.28
C TYR A 512 -4.65 -0.15 26.97
N VAL A 513 -3.44 0.40 26.83
CA VAL A 513 -2.30 -0.04 27.65
C VAL A 513 -2.53 0.34 29.12
N MET A 514 -3.03 1.55 29.39
CA MET A 514 -3.30 2.07 30.74
C MET A 514 -4.48 1.38 31.45
N ASP A 515 -5.37 0.72 30.72
CA ASP A 515 -6.55 0.03 31.24
C ASP A 515 -6.25 -0.99 32.35
N ASN A 516 -5.02 -1.52 32.36
CA ASN A 516 -4.51 -2.40 33.42
C ASN A 516 -3.19 -1.90 34.02
N GLN A 517 -2.98 -0.57 34.08
CA GLN A 517 -1.74 0.02 34.59
C GLN A 517 -1.42 -0.36 36.05
N GLN A 518 -2.43 -0.67 36.85
CA GLN A 518 -2.31 -1.11 38.24
C GLN A 518 -1.53 -2.43 38.39
N THR A 519 -1.47 -3.25 37.34
CA THR A 519 -0.67 -4.49 37.33
C THR A 519 0.75 -4.27 36.80
N LEU A 520 1.08 -3.07 36.34
CA LEU A 520 2.37 -2.72 35.77
C LEU A 520 3.36 -2.41 36.90
N LYS A 521 4.38 -3.26 37.04
CA LYS A 521 5.44 -3.11 38.06
C LYS A 521 6.59 -2.28 37.50
N PRO A 522 7.36 -1.57 38.34
CA PRO A 522 8.63 -0.98 37.89
C PRO A 522 9.53 -2.05 37.25
N GLY A 523 10.09 -1.74 36.08
CA GLY A 523 10.88 -2.69 35.30
C GLY A 523 10.07 -3.64 34.41
N SER A 524 8.73 -3.61 34.45
CA SER A 524 7.90 -4.33 33.46
C SER A 524 8.26 -3.93 32.03
N ILE A 525 8.16 -4.90 31.12
CA ILE A 525 8.49 -4.72 29.71
C ILE A 525 7.22 -4.43 28.92
N LEU A 526 7.28 -3.36 28.11
CA LEU A 526 6.29 -3.03 27.08
C LEU A 526 6.97 -3.21 25.72
N MET A 527 6.40 -4.04 24.85
CA MET A 527 7.00 -4.29 23.54
C MET A 527 6.10 -3.79 22.43
N ASP A 528 6.66 -3.01 21.51
CA ASP A 528 6.03 -2.56 20.28
C ASP A 528 6.59 -3.39 19.11
N LEU A 529 5.78 -4.29 18.57
CA LEU A 529 6.18 -5.18 17.48
C LEU A 529 5.66 -4.62 16.15
N PHE A 530 6.51 -4.67 15.13
CA PHE A 530 6.28 -4.00 13.84
C PHE A 530 6.28 -2.47 14.00
N CYS A 531 7.18 -1.97 14.85
CA CYS A 531 7.11 -0.59 15.35
C CYS A 531 7.42 0.50 14.30
N GLY A 532 7.88 0.13 13.09
CA GLY A 532 8.29 1.09 12.07
C GLY A 532 9.31 2.10 12.59
N THR A 533 9.01 3.40 12.46
CA THR A 533 9.83 4.50 12.97
C THR A 533 9.69 4.74 14.49
N GLY A 534 9.03 3.83 15.20
CA GLY A 534 8.98 3.77 16.66
C GLY A 534 8.06 4.82 17.30
N THR A 535 7.03 5.29 16.60
CA THR A 535 6.11 6.32 17.13
C THR A 535 5.39 5.83 18.39
N ILE A 536 4.77 4.65 18.35
CA ILE A 536 4.07 4.07 19.51
C ILE A 536 5.06 3.74 20.62
N ALA A 537 6.17 3.06 20.33
CA ALA A 537 7.23 2.79 21.30
C ALA A 537 7.70 4.05 22.06
N GLN A 538 7.95 5.16 21.37
CA GLN A 538 8.38 6.40 22.02
C GLN A 538 7.27 7.01 22.90
N LEU A 539 6.01 6.93 22.47
CA LEU A 539 4.87 7.36 23.29
C LEU A 539 4.70 6.50 24.54
N LEU A 540 4.89 5.18 24.43
CA LEU A 540 4.93 4.29 25.60
C LEU A 540 6.07 4.67 26.54
N ALA A 541 7.26 4.97 26.00
CA ALA A 541 8.42 5.33 26.79
C ALA A 541 8.21 6.63 27.58
N LYS A 542 7.58 7.63 26.95
CA LYS A 542 7.17 8.89 27.58
C LYS A 542 6.10 8.67 28.66
N THR A 543 5.10 7.84 28.38
CA THR A 543 3.95 7.62 29.26
C THR A 543 4.29 6.73 30.46
N PHE A 544 5.18 5.76 30.27
CA PHE A 544 5.58 4.78 31.29
C PHE A 544 7.09 4.86 31.59
N PRO A 545 7.57 5.95 32.23
CA PRO A 545 9.00 6.17 32.46
C PRO A 545 9.68 5.11 33.36
N LYS A 546 8.88 4.34 34.11
CA LYS A 546 9.35 3.24 34.98
C LYS A 546 9.35 1.87 34.28
N ALA A 547 8.83 1.78 33.05
CA ALA A 547 8.83 0.56 32.24
C ALA A 547 10.03 0.55 31.28
N LYS A 548 10.48 -0.65 30.92
CA LYS A 548 11.41 -0.83 29.79
C LYS A 548 10.60 -1.00 28.51
N VAL A 549 10.84 -0.16 27.50
CA VAL A 549 10.18 -0.25 26.20
C VAL A 549 11.11 -0.86 25.16
N ILE A 550 10.59 -1.81 24.37
CA ILE A 550 11.32 -2.49 23.30
C ILE A 550 10.55 -2.36 21.99
N GLY A 551 11.14 -1.71 20.99
CA GLY A 551 10.62 -1.69 19.62
C GLY A 551 11.32 -2.71 18.72
N VAL A 552 10.57 -3.48 17.95
CA VAL A 552 11.11 -4.46 16.99
C VAL A 552 10.55 -4.19 15.59
N GLU A 553 11.45 -3.99 14.63
CA GLU A 553 11.13 -3.70 13.24
C GLU A 553 12.13 -4.40 12.31
N ILE A 554 11.72 -4.87 11.13
CA ILE A 554 12.60 -5.57 10.19
C ILE A 554 13.36 -4.61 9.28
N VAL A 555 12.81 -3.41 9.03
CA VAL A 555 13.40 -2.39 8.16
C VAL A 555 14.43 -1.57 8.93
N LYS A 556 15.70 -1.78 8.60
CA LYS A 556 16.85 -1.14 9.26
C LYS A 556 16.76 0.39 9.25
N GLU A 557 16.35 0.98 8.14
CA GLU A 557 16.21 2.42 7.97
C GLU A 557 15.17 3.00 8.95
N ALA A 558 14.05 2.31 9.14
CA ALA A 558 13.03 2.72 10.10
C ALA A 558 13.53 2.64 11.56
N VAL A 559 14.34 1.62 11.88
CA VAL A 559 14.99 1.50 13.21
C VAL A 559 16.01 2.61 13.45
N MET A 560 16.77 3.00 12.41
CA MET A 560 17.71 4.12 12.51
C MET A 560 16.95 5.43 12.79
N ASP A 561 15.85 5.69 12.07
CA ASP A 561 14.97 6.84 12.31
C ASP A 561 14.39 6.81 13.73
N ALA A 562 13.95 5.63 14.21
CA ALA A 562 13.41 5.45 15.55
C ALA A 562 14.42 5.81 16.64
N LYS A 563 15.67 5.33 16.51
CA LYS A 563 16.76 5.65 17.44
C LYS A 563 17.09 7.13 17.46
N LEU A 564 17.16 7.77 16.28
CA LEU A 564 17.45 9.19 16.17
C LEU A 564 16.34 10.05 16.80
N ASN A 565 15.08 9.71 16.54
CA ASN A 565 13.93 10.41 17.13
C ASN A 565 13.87 10.20 18.65
N ALA A 566 14.10 8.99 19.15
CA ALA A 566 14.13 8.72 20.59
C ALA A 566 15.25 9.51 21.30
N GLN A 567 16.43 9.60 20.69
CA GLN A 567 17.53 10.42 21.20
C GLN A 567 17.15 11.91 21.25
N LYS A 568 16.54 12.44 20.18
CA LYS A 568 16.08 13.84 20.12
C LYS A 568 14.99 14.16 21.15
N ASN A 569 14.12 13.20 21.41
CA ASN A 569 13.09 13.27 22.43
C ASN A 569 13.60 12.99 23.85
N GLY A 570 14.90 12.71 24.03
CA GLY A 570 15.51 12.46 25.35
C GLY A 570 15.04 11.18 26.03
N LEU A 571 14.48 10.23 25.28
CA LEU A 571 13.92 8.98 25.82
C LEU A 571 15.04 7.96 26.06
N LYS A 572 15.23 7.58 27.33
CA LYS A 572 16.31 6.68 27.75
C LYS A 572 15.84 5.25 28.06
N ASN A 573 14.53 5.05 28.23
CA ASN A 573 13.91 3.77 28.59
C ASN A 573 13.36 3.01 27.37
N VAL A 574 13.84 3.31 26.16
CA VAL A 574 13.42 2.64 24.92
C VAL A 574 14.62 2.10 24.13
N GLU A 575 14.52 0.86 23.67
CA GLU A 575 15.50 0.17 22.84
C GLU A 575 14.86 -0.30 21.53
N PHE A 576 15.57 -0.20 20.41
CA PHE A 576 15.09 -0.62 19.09
C PHE A 576 15.98 -1.68 18.43
N PHE A 577 15.35 -2.69 17.84
CA PHE A 577 16.01 -3.83 17.20
C PHE A 577 15.56 -4.00 15.75
N ASP A 578 16.52 -4.06 14.83
CA ASP A 578 16.34 -4.30 13.39
C ASP A 578 16.31 -5.80 13.07
N GLN A 579 15.28 -6.49 13.55
CA GLN A 579 15.14 -7.94 13.43
C GLN A 579 13.73 -8.35 13.01
N ASP A 580 13.64 -9.47 12.29
CA ASP A 580 12.38 -10.20 12.17
C ASP A 580 11.86 -10.54 13.58
N VAL A 581 10.61 -10.18 13.87
CA VAL A 581 9.98 -10.44 15.18
C VAL A 581 10.15 -11.92 15.57
N GLY A 582 9.98 -12.85 14.63
CA GLY A 582 10.17 -14.27 14.90
C GLY A 582 11.59 -14.65 15.32
N LYS A 583 12.62 -14.04 14.70
CA LYS A 583 14.03 -14.24 15.05
C LYS A 583 14.38 -13.60 16.39
N PHE A 584 13.97 -12.35 16.62
CA PHE A 584 14.19 -11.64 17.87
C PHE A 584 13.70 -12.46 19.07
N LEU A 585 12.48 -13.00 18.96
CA LEU A 585 11.87 -13.84 19.98
C LEU A 585 12.59 -15.18 20.19
N SER A 586 13.21 -15.73 19.16
CA SER A 586 13.98 -16.99 19.28
C SER A 586 15.35 -16.81 19.93
N MET A 587 16.02 -15.69 19.66
CA MET A 587 17.37 -15.40 20.17
C MET A 587 17.33 -14.94 21.63
N ASN A 588 16.28 -14.21 22.02
CA ASN A 588 16.15 -13.66 23.37
C ASN A 588 15.39 -14.57 24.34
N ARG A 589 15.09 -15.82 23.96
CA ARG A 589 14.39 -16.82 24.79
C ARG A 589 15.11 -17.17 26.09
N ASN A 590 16.42 -17.00 26.14
CA ASN A 590 17.27 -17.43 27.26
C ASN A 590 17.92 -16.25 28.01
N GLY A 591 17.69 -14.99 27.60
CA GLY A 591 18.62 -13.89 27.89
C GLY A 591 18.11 -12.70 28.71
N SER A 592 16.86 -12.25 28.62
CA SER A 592 16.48 -10.96 29.26
C SER A 592 15.00 -10.73 29.56
N ALA A 593 14.12 -11.73 29.40
CA ALA A 593 12.75 -11.65 29.88
C ALA A 593 12.21 -13.07 30.03
N ASN A 594 11.94 -13.50 31.26
CA ASN A 594 10.98 -14.59 31.40
C ASN A 594 9.64 -14.03 30.89
N GLY A 595 8.78 -14.85 30.26
CA GLY A 595 7.48 -14.38 29.75
C GLY A 595 6.59 -13.68 30.80
N SER A 596 6.91 -13.84 32.09
CA SER A 596 6.34 -13.14 33.24
C SER A 596 6.61 -11.63 33.28
N ASP A 597 7.65 -11.15 32.60
CA ASP A 597 8.13 -9.77 32.73
C ASP A 597 7.49 -8.83 31.68
N ILE A 598 6.94 -9.43 30.60
CA ILE A 598 6.27 -8.70 29.53
C ILE A 598 4.83 -8.42 29.96
N HIS A 599 4.57 -7.16 30.29
CA HIS A 599 3.23 -6.74 30.70
C HIS A 599 2.32 -6.55 29.48
N THR A 600 2.80 -5.86 28.44
CA THR A 600 1.99 -5.53 27.27
C THR A 600 2.76 -5.69 25.97
N LEU A 601 2.09 -6.29 24.99
CA LEU A 601 2.49 -6.25 23.59
C LEU A 601 1.59 -5.25 22.87
N VAL A 602 2.20 -4.31 22.16
CA VAL A 602 1.50 -3.50 21.15
C VAL A 602 1.88 -4.04 19.78
N LEU A 603 0.87 -4.25 18.93
CA LEU A 603 1.01 -4.82 17.60
C LEU A 603 0.47 -3.81 16.58
N ASP A 604 1.30 -3.39 15.61
CA ASP A 604 0.86 -2.60 14.44
C ASP A 604 1.37 -3.26 13.13
N PRO A 605 0.84 -4.44 12.77
CA PRO A 605 1.35 -5.23 11.65
C PRO A 605 0.93 -4.65 10.28
N PRO A 606 1.57 -5.10 9.19
CA PRO A 606 1.17 -4.72 7.84
C PRO A 606 -0.27 -5.16 7.52
N ARG A 607 -0.87 -4.58 6.47
CA ARG A 607 -2.26 -4.84 6.01
C ARG A 607 -2.68 -6.32 5.89
N GLY A 608 -1.74 -7.25 5.69
CA GLY A 608 -2.02 -8.69 5.63
C GLY A 608 -2.27 -9.34 7.01
N GLY A 609 -2.11 -8.59 8.09
CA GLY A 609 -2.04 -9.06 9.46
C GLY A 609 -0.72 -9.76 9.76
N ILE A 610 -0.68 -10.50 10.87
CA ILE A 610 0.52 -11.19 11.33
C ILE A 610 0.61 -12.54 10.63
N ALA A 611 1.79 -12.88 10.10
CA ALA A 611 2.03 -14.19 9.52
C ALA A 611 1.79 -15.30 10.57
N PRO A 612 1.12 -16.43 10.25
CA PRO A 612 0.72 -17.43 11.25
C PRO A 612 1.87 -17.96 12.13
N LYS A 613 3.08 -18.11 11.57
CA LYS A 613 4.27 -18.52 12.33
C LYS A 613 4.76 -17.43 13.29
N ALA A 614 4.62 -16.16 12.93
CA ALA A 614 4.97 -15.04 13.80
C ALA A 614 3.93 -14.89 14.91
N LEU A 615 2.63 -15.01 14.61
CA LEU A 615 1.55 -14.91 15.60
C LEU A 615 1.70 -15.94 16.72
N LYS A 616 2.03 -17.20 16.39
CA LYS A 616 2.32 -18.23 17.39
C LYS A 616 3.48 -17.87 18.33
N ARG A 617 4.50 -17.17 17.83
CA ARG A 617 5.63 -16.71 18.64
C ARG A 617 5.27 -15.53 19.52
N VAL A 618 4.48 -14.58 18.99
CA VAL A 618 3.89 -13.46 19.73
C VAL A 618 3.07 -14.00 20.90
N ILE A 619 2.20 -14.97 20.66
CA ILE A 619 1.43 -15.67 21.72
C ILE A 619 2.36 -16.30 22.76
N GLY A 620 3.42 -16.97 22.30
CA GLY A 620 4.41 -17.64 23.14
C GLY A 620 5.19 -16.73 24.08
N LEU A 621 5.15 -15.40 23.88
CA LEU A 621 5.69 -14.43 24.84
C LEU A 621 4.93 -14.41 26.16
N GLY A 622 3.66 -14.80 26.13
CA GLY A 622 2.86 -14.97 27.34
C GLY A 622 2.47 -13.67 28.04
N ALA A 623 2.52 -12.53 27.35
CA ALA A 623 2.19 -11.21 27.89
C ALA A 623 0.81 -11.15 28.57
N SER A 624 0.65 -10.25 29.54
CA SER A 624 -0.61 -10.13 30.29
C SER A 624 -1.74 -9.56 29.43
N GLN A 625 -1.42 -8.63 28.54
CA GLN A 625 -2.36 -8.05 27.58
C GLN A 625 -1.69 -7.76 26.23
N ILE A 626 -2.53 -7.66 25.19
CA ILE A 626 -2.13 -7.31 23.83
C ILE A 626 -3.02 -6.16 23.35
N VAL A 627 -2.42 -5.05 22.95
CA VAL A 627 -3.09 -3.96 22.25
C VAL A 627 -2.76 -4.09 20.77
N TYR A 628 -3.77 -4.40 19.96
CA TYR A 628 -3.63 -4.64 18.53
C TYR A 628 -4.20 -3.44 17.76
N VAL A 629 -3.33 -2.65 17.14
CA VAL A 629 -3.67 -1.61 16.17
C VAL A 629 -3.69 -2.21 14.76
N SER A 630 -4.73 -1.95 13.97
CA SER A 630 -4.82 -2.51 12.61
C SER A 630 -5.54 -1.62 11.62
N CYS A 631 -4.89 -1.44 10.47
CA CYS A 631 -5.45 -0.81 9.26
C CYS A 631 -6.33 -1.74 8.41
N ASN A 632 -6.48 -3.00 8.84
CA ASN A 632 -7.32 -3.99 8.19
C ASN A 632 -8.04 -4.87 9.24
N PRO A 633 -9.24 -4.47 9.68
CA PRO A 633 -10.07 -5.23 10.61
C PRO A 633 -10.24 -6.71 10.20
N ALA A 634 -10.31 -7.03 8.91
CA ALA A 634 -10.52 -8.42 8.45
C ALA A 634 -9.34 -9.34 8.81
N SER A 635 -8.10 -8.84 8.71
CA SER A 635 -6.93 -9.61 9.16
C SER A 635 -6.81 -9.63 10.69
N GLN A 636 -7.20 -8.55 11.36
CA GLN A 636 -7.21 -8.50 12.83
C GLN A 636 -8.18 -9.53 13.40
N VAL A 637 -9.39 -9.64 12.84
CA VAL A 637 -10.41 -10.62 13.23
C VAL A 637 -9.91 -12.07 13.03
N ARG A 638 -9.24 -12.35 11.90
CA ARG A 638 -8.60 -13.66 11.68
C ARG A 638 -7.57 -13.97 12.78
N ASP A 639 -6.73 -12.99 13.11
CA ASP A 639 -5.68 -13.17 14.11
C ASP A 639 -6.29 -13.27 15.53
N ALA A 640 -7.40 -12.55 15.80
CA ALA A 640 -8.16 -12.59 17.04
C ALA A 640 -8.66 -14.00 17.36
N MET A 641 -9.16 -14.74 16.37
CA MET A 641 -9.58 -16.13 16.56
C MET A 641 -8.44 -17.02 17.08
N VAL A 642 -7.22 -16.82 16.57
CA VAL A 642 -6.04 -17.57 17.02
C VAL A 642 -5.59 -17.15 18.42
N LEU A 643 -5.74 -15.86 18.76
CA LEU A 643 -5.51 -15.35 20.10
C LEU A 643 -6.51 -15.95 21.11
N GLU A 644 -7.79 -16.01 20.75
CA GLU A 644 -8.85 -16.66 21.54
C GLU A 644 -8.53 -18.12 21.83
N GLU A 645 -8.19 -18.91 20.80
CA GLU A 645 -7.77 -20.31 20.94
C GLU A 645 -6.54 -20.47 21.87
N ALA A 646 -5.67 -19.47 21.90
CA ALA A 646 -4.48 -19.45 22.75
C ALA A 646 -4.70 -18.89 24.16
N GLY A 647 -5.95 -18.60 24.53
CA GLY A 647 -6.32 -18.15 25.87
C GLY A 647 -6.32 -16.63 26.07
N TYR A 648 -6.32 -15.82 25.00
CA TYR A 648 -6.54 -14.38 25.09
C TYR A 648 -7.95 -14.01 24.66
N SER A 649 -8.72 -13.34 25.53
CA SER A 649 -10.06 -12.87 25.19
C SER A 649 -10.05 -11.41 24.72
N LEU A 650 -10.77 -11.09 23.65
CA LEU A 650 -11.07 -9.71 23.26
C LEU A 650 -11.88 -9.05 24.38
N HIS A 651 -11.32 -8.00 24.97
CA HIS A 651 -11.95 -7.27 26.07
C HIS A 651 -12.76 -6.07 25.56
N LYS A 652 -12.19 -5.30 24.63
CA LYS A 652 -12.88 -4.18 23.96
C LYS A 652 -12.14 -3.73 22.71
N PHE A 653 -12.83 -3.04 21.81
CA PHE A 653 -12.22 -2.43 20.63
C PHE A 653 -12.86 -1.09 20.24
N SER A 654 -12.06 -0.22 19.63
CA SER A 654 -12.49 1.05 19.05
C SER A 654 -12.17 1.14 17.58
N LEU A 655 -12.93 1.96 16.87
CA LEU A 655 -12.69 2.32 15.47
C LEU A 655 -12.16 3.75 15.40
N VAL A 656 -11.22 4.01 14.52
CA VAL A 656 -10.67 5.35 14.29
C VAL A 656 -10.68 5.67 12.80
N ASP A 657 -11.32 6.78 12.43
CA ASP A 657 -11.40 7.18 11.03
C ASP A 657 -10.15 7.93 10.56
N GLN A 658 -9.09 7.16 10.29
CA GLN A 658 -7.85 7.69 9.74
C GLN A 658 -7.99 8.18 8.28
N PHE A 659 -8.99 7.69 7.54
CA PHE A 659 -9.15 7.94 6.12
C PHE A 659 -10.61 8.23 5.72
N PRO A 660 -11.11 9.43 6.07
CA PRO A 660 -12.36 9.96 5.53
C PRO A 660 -12.43 9.85 4.01
N HIS A 661 -13.63 9.73 3.45
CA HIS A 661 -13.91 9.63 2.01
C HIS A 661 -13.41 8.33 1.35
N THR A 662 -12.98 7.36 2.16
CA THR A 662 -12.58 6.00 1.73
C THR A 662 -13.30 4.94 2.55
N SER A 663 -13.18 3.67 2.14
CA SER A 663 -13.70 2.54 2.91
C SER A 663 -12.76 2.04 4.00
N HIS A 664 -11.57 2.65 4.15
CA HIS A 664 -10.61 2.22 5.16
C HIS A 664 -11.04 2.73 6.54
N ILE A 665 -10.76 1.91 7.55
CA ILE A 665 -11.00 2.21 8.96
C ILE A 665 -9.85 1.56 9.75
N GLU A 666 -9.32 2.29 10.73
CA GLU A 666 -8.35 1.76 11.70
C GLU A 666 -9.09 1.17 12.89
N THR A 667 -8.51 0.16 13.51
CA THR A 667 -9.03 -0.52 14.70
C THR A 667 -7.98 -0.57 15.79
N VAL A 668 -8.40 -0.39 17.03
CA VAL A 668 -7.59 -0.67 18.22
C VAL A 668 -8.34 -1.68 19.06
N ALA A 669 -7.75 -2.84 19.31
CA ALA A 669 -8.38 -3.93 20.08
C ALA A 669 -7.51 -4.31 21.28
N LEU A 670 -8.13 -4.44 22.45
CA LEU A 670 -7.49 -4.88 23.68
C LEU A 670 -7.84 -6.35 23.94
N PHE A 671 -6.83 -7.21 23.96
CA PHE A 671 -6.95 -8.60 24.37
C PHE A 671 -6.30 -8.82 25.73
N ARG A 672 -6.95 -9.61 26.59
CA ARG A 672 -6.42 -9.98 27.90
C ARG A 672 -6.23 -11.48 27.98
N LYS A 673 -5.14 -11.91 28.62
CA LYS A 673 -4.93 -13.32 28.91
C LYS A 673 -5.98 -13.77 29.92
N ARG A 674 -6.73 -14.83 29.61
CA ARG A 674 -7.68 -15.45 30.53
C ARG A 674 -6.91 -15.95 31.74
N GLN A 675 -7.41 -15.65 32.94
CA GLN A 675 -6.86 -16.28 34.13
C GLN A 675 -7.14 -17.79 34.05
N PRO A 676 -6.20 -18.64 34.49
CA PRO A 676 -6.50 -20.06 34.66
C PRO A 676 -7.73 -20.17 35.57
N ALA A 677 -8.73 -20.94 35.16
CA ALA A 677 -9.85 -21.25 36.05
C ALA A 677 -9.26 -21.78 37.36
N THR A 678 -9.49 -21.08 38.46
CA THR A 678 -9.17 -21.60 39.79
C THR A 678 -9.94 -22.90 39.94
N SER A 679 -9.22 -24.02 40.08
CA SER A 679 -9.80 -25.32 40.39
C SER A 679 -10.43 -25.22 41.78
N GLY A 680 -11.68 -24.75 41.87
CA GLY A 680 -12.31 -24.54 43.18
C GLY A 680 -13.57 -23.68 43.24
N SER A 681 -14.21 -23.30 42.13
CA SER A 681 -15.57 -22.77 42.20
C SER A 681 -16.41 -23.36 41.08
N GLU A 682 -17.29 -24.29 41.45
CA GLU A 682 -18.41 -24.71 40.61
C GLU A 682 -19.16 -23.48 40.10
N ALA A 683 -19.60 -23.59 38.85
CA ALA A 683 -20.27 -22.55 38.10
C ALA A 683 -21.57 -22.10 38.80
N ASN A 684 -21.59 -20.87 39.29
CA ASN A 684 -22.81 -20.07 39.29
C ASN A 684 -22.89 -19.36 37.93
N LEU A 685 -23.24 -20.11 36.88
CA LEU A 685 -23.96 -19.55 35.75
C LEU A 685 -25.38 -19.32 36.24
N LEU A 686 -25.69 -18.12 36.72
CA LEU A 686 -27.03 -17.53 36.92
C LEU A 686 -26.82 -16.22 37.69
N ASP A 687 -26.46 -15.15 36.99
CA ASP A 687 -26.73 -13.74 37.39
C ASP A 687 -26.18 -12.79 36.33
N LEU A 688 -26.81 -12.80 35.16
CA LEU A 688 -26.82 -11.67 34.22
C LEU A 688 -28.26 -11.44 33.78
N ASP A 689 -29.13 -11.21 34.77
CA ASP A 689 -30.44 -10.62 34.55
C ASP A 689 -30.60 -9.47 35.55
N ARG A 690 -30.73 -8.26 35.00
CA ARG A 690 -31.21 -6.98 35.58
C ARG A 690 -30.27 -5.81 35.30
N ASN A 691 -30.51 -5.16 34.17
CA ASN A 691 -30.69 -3.72 34.17
C ASN A 691 -31.57 -3.31 32.98
N PRO A 692 -32.91 -3.18 33.14
CA PRO A 692 -33.78 -2.70 32.08
C PRO A 692 -33.93 -1.19 32.23
N ASP A 693 -32.92 -0.44 31.85
CA ASP A 693 -33.08 1.00 31.60
C ASP A 693 -32.00 1.42 30.61
N ILE A 694 -32.45 2.01 29.50
CA ILE A 694 -31.73 2.81 28.49
C ILE A 694 -31.82 2.23 27.06
N LEU A 695 -32.54 3.01 26.24
CA LEU A 695 -32.65 3.10 24.78
C LEU A 695 -33.76 2.28 24.09
N ASP A 696 -34.94 2.90 24.06
CA ASP A 696 -35.92 2.77 22.97
C ASP A 696 -35.23 2.92 21.61
N LEU A 697 -35.20 1.82 20.85
CA LEU A 697 -34.99 1.83 19.40
C LEU A 697 -36.25 1.23 18.77
N PRO A 698 -36.78 1.82 17.68
CA PRO A 698 -38.03 1.37 17.08
C PRO A 698 -37.89 -0.01 16.44
N ASP A 699 -38.93 -0.83 16.64
CA ASP A 699 -39.15 -2.16 16.07
C ASP A 699 -38.78 -2.22 14.58
N ILE A 700 -37.85 -3.10 14.24
CA ILE A 700 -37.63 -3.58 12.88
C ILE A 700 -38.36 -4.93 12.78
N ASP A 701 -39.49 -4.90 12.06
CA ASP A 701 -40.32 -6.07 11.75
C ASP A 701 -39.52 -7.13 10.97
N ASP A 702 -39.29 -8.26 11.64
CA ASP A 702 -38.43 -9.37 11.21
C ASP A 702 -39.16 -10.37 10.27
N ARG A 703 -40.20 -9.92 9.55
CA ARG A 703 -40.96 -10.77 8.61
C ARG A 703 -40.84 -10.29 7.16
N ARG A 704 -39.62 -10.28 6.63
CA ARG A 704 -39.32 -10.37 5.19
C ARG A 704 -37.81 -10.57 4.97
N PHE A 705 -37.32 -11.79 5.15
CA PHE A 705 -36.05 -12.25 4.55
C PHE A 705 -36.09 -13.74 4.23
#